data_AF-A0A260ZLF7-F1
#
_entry.id   AF-A0A260ZLF7-F1
#
_cell.length_a   1.000
_cell.length_b   1.000
_cell.length_c   1.000
_cell.angle_alpha   90.00
_cell.angle_beta   90.00
_cell.angle_gamma   90.00
#
_symmetry.space_group_name_H-M   'P 1'
#
loop_
_entity.id
_entity.type
_entity.pdbx_description
1 polymer ?
#
loop_
_entity_poly.entity_id
_entity_poly.type
_entity_poly.pdbx_seq_one_letter_code
_entity_poly.pdbx_strand_id
1 'polypeptide(L)'
;MEKGGTELPIVALNEVLKLFTPFEIIFFSFCSKRTKSICQSIRTVTKSKEALYNFSVWMNSVYAIYLQFSYFPTTSTSRHSLHLYTSDNLTLATRQLANYISEIFHEKVNGFSLEWNQYNGKENQIIMDVFRNHPVRDFLLTGDTSNDSSKNDVLTSILKNLNAKETMTLQINPSSDFSFDFSQLKNSLETLEVSFSHWITFQQILNIKCQNLYLQKSNFLQADFKLLIDKWRDGWTPNWETMTIELNEDIDVDTCVEGEYIDLEPENYKSKKVVCGNFPIQLNRFEGYFENEWGTVFMHGYHILRSDGMIASIGILDEEYRVGWFQLWVFNLEKCSESKHTKRNKFWSVLPHGFLKMFYSRKPTKSSWEKMAQPIEGIHFPNWNPSVDTVHTYSWLASETTLTTRHSFHLYTSENLASGTRKMADYISEIFHEEENLFALDWSRYNSKENQLIMDAFCNPVQDFQLTGDTLNDSSKNDVLTSILKNQNAKETMTLWMNPTSDFSFDFGQFKNSLEILDIAYSHWITIQNILDVKCEKLYLHKSKLLQADFKLLIDKWRDGWTPNWKTLSIELNEDIDVDTCVEGEYIDLEPENYKSKKVVCGNYPIQLNRYKGFFDSNCGTGTTFKHGYHILRSDGRIATIETLDDKYRVGWFQMR
;
A
#
# COMPACT_ATOMS: atom_id res chain seq x y z
N MET A 1 -26.92 -41.21 14.14
CA MET A 1 -27.07 -39.76 13.97
C MET A 1 -27.38 -39.17 15.33
N GLU A 2 -26.47 -38.39 15.90
CA GLU A 2 -26.78 -37.11 16.57
C GLU A 2 -25.46 -36.38 16.86
N LYS A 3 -25.48 -35.07 16.59
CA LYS A 3 -24.32 -34.19 16.39
C LYS A 3 -23.78 -33.69 17.74
N GLY A 4 -22.53 -34.01 18.08
CA GLY A 4 -21.78 -33.36 19.16
C GLY A 4 -20.88 -32.27 18.58
N GLY A 5 -21.22 -31.00 18.82
CA GLY A 5 -20.59 -29.83 18.22
C GLY A 5 -19.17 -29.56 18.70
N THR A 6 -18.26 -29.39 17.74
CA THR A 6 -16.95 -28.75 17.91
C THR A 6 -17.08 -27.26 17.58
N GLU A 7 -17.45 -26.45 18.57
CA GLU A 7 -17.33 -24.99 18.47
C GLU A 7 -16.06 -24.56 19.21
N LEU A 8 -15.12 -23.91 18.50
CA LEU A 8 -14.16 -23.03 19.17
C LEU A 8 -14.98 -22.03 20.02
N PRO A 9 -14.58 -21.73 21.27
CA PRO A 9 -15.31 -20.76 22.08
C PRO A 9 -15.35 -19.44 21.30
N ILE A 10 -16.57 -18.99 20.94
CA ILE A 10 -16.82 -17.74 20.21
C ILE A 10 -16.04 -16.56 20.81
N VAL A 11 -15.81 -16.61 22.13
CA VAL A 11 -14.98 -15.67 22.89
C VAL A 11 -13.54 -15.59 22.36
N ALA A 12 -12.84 -16.72 22.21
CA ALA A 12 -11.45 -16.73 21.74
C ALA A 12 -11.34 -16.25 20.27
N LEU A 13 -12.32 -16.64 19.45
CA LEU A 13 -12.41 -16.19 18.07
C LEU A 13 -12.62 -14.67 17.98
N ASN A 14 -13.48 -14.11 18.82
CA ASN A 14 -13.70 -12.67 18.91
C ASN A 14 -12.46 -11.92 19.43
N GLU A 15 -11.64 -12.51 20.29
CA GLU A 15 -10.35 -11.90 20.71
C GLU A 15 -9.32 -11.88 19.57
N VAL A 16 -9.30 -12.88 18.70
CA VAL A 16 -8.42 -12.89 17.53
C VAL A 16 -8.89 -11.87 16.49
N LEU A 17 -10.19 -11.84 16.21
CA LEU A 17 -10.77 -10.89 15.25
C LEU A 17 -10.59 -9.42 15.68
N LYS A 18 -10.39 -9.14 16.97
CA LYS A 18 -10.01 -7.78 17.47
C LYS A 18 -8.66 -7.30 16.96
N LEU A 19 -7.78 -8.22 16.61
CA LEU A 19 -6.44 -7.90 16.12
C LEU A 19 -6.44 -7.59 14.63
N PHE A 20 -7.54 -7.91 13.93
CA PHE A 20 -7.66 -7.69 12.50
C PHE A 20 -8.09 -6.24 12.23
N THR A 21 -7.47 -5.65 11.23
CA THR A 21 -7.93 -4.42 10.59
C THR A 21 -9.29 -4.65 9.91
N PRO A 22 -10.07 -3.58 9.64
CA PRO A 22 -11.29 -3.69 8.86
C PRO A 22 -11.09 -4.41 7.50
N PHE A 23 -9.95 -4.22 6.83
CA PHE A 23 -9.66 -4.86 5.55
C PHE A 23 -9.46 -6.36 5.69
N GLU A 24 -8.71 -6.80 6.69
CA GLU A 24 -8.50 -8.23 6.94
C GLU A 24 -9.82 -8.93 7.30
N ILE A 25 -10.71 -8.26 8.05
CA ILE A 25 -12.05 -8.76 8.33
C ILE A 25 -12.86 -8.90 7.02
N ILE A 26 -12.80 -7.92 6.12
CA ILE A 26 -13.47 -7.96 4.82
C ILE A 26 -12.90 -9.11 3.97
N PHE A 27 -11.58 -9.21 3.80
CA PHE A 27 -10.99 -10.25 2.98
C PHE A 27 -11.22 -11.65 3.55
N PHE A 28 -11.11 -11.83 4.88
CA PHE A 28 -11.42 -13.09 5.53
C PHE A 28 -12.89 -13.50 5.34
N SER A 29 -13.81 -12.53 5.33
CA SER A 29 -15.22 -12.80 5.10
C SER A 29 -15.53 -13.30 3.67
N PHE A 30 -14.70 -12.94 2.68
CA PHE A 30 -14.86 -13.44 1.31
C PHE A 30 -14.53 -14.92 1.14
N CYS A 31 -13.76 -15.51 2.05
CA CYS A 31 -13.29 -16.89 1.90
C CYS A 31 -14.43 -17.92 1.91
N SER A 32 -15.49 -17.72 2.69
CA SER A 32 -16.64 -18.65 2.75
C SER A 32 -17.85 -18.05 3.45
N LYS A 33 -19.02 -18.69 3.32
CA LYS A 33 -20.21 -18.37 4.13
C LYS A 33 -19.96 -18.50 5.64
N ARG A 34 -19.10 -19.44 6.04
CA ARG A 34 -18.75 -19.68 7.45
C ARG A 34 -17.89 -18.54 8.00
N THR A 35 -16.86 -18.12 7.27
CA THR A 35 -16.00 -17.01 7.67
C THR A 35 -16.75 -15.68 7.65
N LYS A 36 -17.67 -15.46 6.69
CA LYS A 36 -18.62 -14.34 6.73
C LYS A 36 -19.45 -14.34 8.02
N SER A 37 -20.04 -15.47 8.40
CA SER A 37 -20.83 -15.58 9.64
C SER A 37 -19.99 -15.32 10.90
N ILE A 38 -18.71 -15.68 10.88
CA ILE A 38 -17.74 -15.41 11.94
C ILE A 38 -17.41 -13.91 12.00
N CYS A 39 -17.11 -13.26 10.87
CA CYS A 39 -16.90 -11.81 10.84
C CYS A 39 -18.15 -11.05 11.31
N GLN A 40 -19.35 -11.55 10.99
CA GLN A 40 -20.60 -10.99 11.51
C GLN A 40 -20.78 -11.20 13.02
N SER A 41 -20.09 -12.14 13.68
CA SER A 41 -20.16 -12.29 15.14
C SER A 41 -19.31 -11.28 15.91
N ILE A 42 -18.49 -10.48 15.21
CA ILE A 42 -17.68 -9.39 15.79
C ILE A 42 -18.54 -8.28 16.43
N ARG A 43 -19.88 -8.33 16.24
CA ARG A 43 -20.95 -7.49 16.81
C ARG A 43 -20.73 -6.96 18.22
N THR A 44 -20.04 -7.72 19.08
CA THR A 44 -19.83 -7.43 20.50
C THR A 44 -18.52 -6.71 20.82
N VAL A 45 -17.69 -6.43 19.82
CA VAL A 45 -16.37 -5.84 20.00
C VAL A 45 -16.44 -4.33 19.81
N THR A 46 -16.47 -3.57 20.92
CA THR A 46 -16.55 -2.10 20.93
C THR A 46 -15.44 -1.44 20.10
N LYS A 47 -14.21 -1.98 20.17
CA LYS A 47 -13.06 -1.48 19.39
C LYS A 47 -13.25 -1.57 17.88
N SER A 48 -14.00 -2.55 17.35
CA SER A 48 -14.25 -2.69 15.90
C SER A 48 -15.32 -1.71 15.41
N LYS A 49 -16.29 -1.34 16.27
CA LYS A 49 -17.25 -0.25 16.00
C LYS A 49 -16.58 1.12 16.07
N GLU A 50 -15.74 1.34 17.08
CA GLU A 50 -14.93 2.56 17.22
C GLU A 50 -13.87 2.69 16.10
N ALA A 51 -13.39 1.56 15.57
CA ALA A 51 -12.46 1.49 14.43
C ALA A 51 -13.12 1.77 13.06
N LEU A 52 -14.44 1.93 12.98
CA LEU A 52 -15.14 2.27 11.74
C LEU A 52 -15.91 3.57 11.90
N TYR A 53 -15.27 4.55 12.56
CA TYR A 53 -15.84 5.87 12.81
C TYR A 53 -16.32 6.55 11.51
N ASN A 54 -15.60 6.32 10.41
CA ASN A 54 -15.99 6.83 9.10
C ASN A 54 -15.89 5.72 8.04
N PHE A 55 -17.04 5.19 7.63
CA PHE A 55 -17.20 4.35 6.44
C PHE A 55 -17.80 5.20 5.32
N SER A 56 -16.99 5.53 4.31
CA SER A 56 -17.42 6.42 3.21
C SER A 56 -17.18 5.79 1.84
N VAL A 57 -18.06 6.10 0.89
CA VAL A 57 -17.91 5.72 -0.52
C VAL A 57 -17.48 6.95 -1.31
N TRP A 58 -16.39 6.84 -2.06
CA TRP A 58 -15.86 7.93 -2.90
C TRP A 58 -15.83 7.52 -4.36
N MET A 59 -16.58 8.24 -5.19
CA MET A 59 -16.69 8.04 -6.63
C MET A 59 -16.04 9.22 -7.35
N ASN A 60 -14.70 9.25 -7.33
CA ASN A 60 -13.90 10.33 -7.92
C ASN A 60 -13.09 9.85 -9.15
N SER A 61 -13.29 8.60 -9.58
CA SER A 61 -12.66 8.05 -10.77
C SER A 61 -13.62 7.15 -11.52
N VAL A 62 -13.58 7.23 -12.85
CA VAL A 62 -14.36 6.35 -13.74
C VAL A 62 -13.84 4.90 -13.68
N TYR A 63 -12.60 4.71 -13.22
CA TYR A 63 -11.91 3.41 -13.23
C TYR A 63 -11.84 2.73 -11.86
N ALA A 64 -12.07 3.46 -10.78
CA ALA A 64 -11.96 2.94 -9.42
C ALA A 64 -12.90 3.69 -8.47
N ILE A 65 -13.50 2.94 -7.55
CA ILE A 65 -14.26 3.51 -6.44
C ILE A 65 -13.52 3.18 -5.15
N TYR A 66 -13.47 4.17 -4.25
CA TYR A 66 -12.77 4.04 -2.98
C TYR A 66 -13.77 3.82 -1.86
N LEU A 67 -13.53 2.77 -1.07
CA LEU A 67 -14.15 2.64 0.24
C LEU A 67 -13.16 3.12 1.28
N GLN A 68 -13.52 4.19 1.96
CA GLN A 68 -12.64 4.85 2.92
C GLN A 68 -13.02 4.43 4.34
N PHE A 69 -12.00 4.06 5.11
CA PHE A 69 -12.10 3.65 6.50
C PHE A 69 -11.18 4.52 7.35
N SER A 70 -11.70 5.03 8.46
CA SER A 70 -10.88 5.64 9.52
C SER A 70 -10.88 4.72 10.73
N TYR A 71 -9.72 4.11 11.02
CA TYR A 71 -9.54 3.22 12.18
C TYR A 71 -8.32 3.62 13.01
N PHE A 72 -8.43 3.47 14.34
CA PHE A 72 -7.37 3.78 15.29
C PHE A 72 -6.39 2.61 15.40
N PRO A 73 -5.07 2.88 15.32
CA PRO A 73 -4.19 2.32 16.33
C PRO A 73 -3.31 3.37 17.06
N THR A 74 -3.36 4.65 16.68
CA THR A 74 -2.52 5.72 17.27
C THR A 74 -3.23 7.08 17.35
N THR A 75 -2.60 8.06 18.01
CA THR A 75 -3.05 9.45 18.22
C THR A 75 -3.31 10.26 16.94
N SER A 76 -3.18 9.65 15.76
CA SER A 76 -3.45 10.22 14.44
C SER A 76 -4.44 9.32 13.69
N THR A 77 -5.54 9.88 13.18
CA THR A 77 -6.51 9.16 12.34
C THR A 77 -5.87 8.83 10.98
N SER A 78 -5.47 7.57 10.77
CA SER A 78 -5.02 7.08 9.46
C SER A 78 -6.22 6.76 8.56
N ARG A 79 -6.16 7.24 7.31
CA ARG A 79 -7.21 7.10 6.30
C ARG A 79 -6.79 6.05 5.28
N HIS A 80 -7.60 5.01 5.10
CA HIS A 80 -7.27 3.88 4.24
C HIS A 80 -8.33 3.69 3.15
N SER A 81 -7.92 3.25 1.96
CA SER A 81 -8.82 3.07 0.81
C SER A 81 -8.75 1.66 0.22
N LEU A 82 -9.92 1.06 -0.02
CA LEU A 82 -10.04 -0.14 -0.86
C LEU A 82 -10.39 0.26 -2.30
N HIS A 83 -9.61 -0.21 -3.27
CA HIS A 83 -9.83 0.05 -4.69
C HIS A 83 -10.58 -1.12 -5.33
N LEU A 84 -11.70 -0.83 -5.99
CA LEU A 84 -12.47 -1.83 -6.72
C LEU A 84 -12.22 -1.70 -8.22
N TYR A 85 -11.71 -2.77 -8.83
CA TYR A 85 -11.66 -2.98 -10.28
C TYR A 85 -12.63 -4.09 -10.64
N THR A 86 -13.49 -3.87 -11.64
CA THR A 86 -14.46 -4.87 -12.08
C THR A 86 -14.67 -4.78 -13.59
N SER A 87 -14.92 -5.93 -14.22
CA SER A 87 -15.39 -6.01 -15.61
C SER A 87 -16.89 -5.72 -15.75
N ASP A 88 -17.62 -5.71 -14.62
CA ASP A 88 -19.05 -5.43 -14.56
C ASP A 88 -19.35 -3.93 -14.40
N ASN A 89 -20.62 -3.57 -14.26
CA ASN A 89 -21.02 -2.20 -13.95
C ASN A 89 -20.46 -1.76 -12.58
N LEU A 90 -19.50 -0.83 -12.62
CA LEU A 90 -18.75 -0.34 -11.47
C LEU A 90 -19.65 0.21 -10.34
N THR A 91 -20.75 0.90 -10.68
CA THR A 91 -21.71 1.44 -9.71
C THR A 91 -22.46 0.32 -8.96
N LEU A 92 -22.91 -0.71 -9.67
CA LEU A 92 -23.61 -1.85 -9.06
C LEU A 92 -22.68 -2.68 -8.19
N ALA A 93 -21.46 -2.94 -8.66
CA ALA A 93 -20.45 -3.68 -7.91
C ALA A 93 -20.10 -2.96 -6.60
N THR A 94 -19.94 -1.64 -6.63
CA THR A 94 -19.73 -0.82 -5.43
C THR A 94 -20.89 -0.90 -4.46
N ARG A 95 -22.14 -0.81 -4.94
CA ARG A 95 -23.31 -0.96 -4.06
C ARG A 95 -23.31 -2.33 -3.37
N GLN A 96 -23.03 -3.39 -4.11
CA GLN A 96 -22.98 -4.74 -3.55
C GLN A 96 -21.90 -4.84 -2.48
N LEU A 97 -20.71 -4.30 -2.74
CA LEU A 97 -19.62 -4.30 -1.78
C LEU A 97 -19.92 -3.43 -0.55
N ALA A 98 -20.48 -2.24 -0.73
CA ALA A 98 -20.86 -1.36 0.37
C ALA A 98 -21.95 -2.00 1.25
N ASN A 99 -22.94 -2.65 0.65
CA ASN A 99 -23.96 -3.42 1.38
C ASN A 99 -23.32 -4.60 2.12
N TYR A 100 -22.40 -5.31 1.48
CA TYR A 100 -21.72 -6.44 2.09
C TYR A 100 -20.88 -6.03 3.31
N ILE A 101 -20.17 -4.90 3.21
CA ILE A 101 -19.40 -4.32 4.33
C ILE A 101 -20.34 -3.84 5.43
N SER A 102 -21.46 -3.19 5.06
CA SER A 102 -22.48 -2.77 6.02
C SER A 102 -23.07 -3.97 6.78
N GLU A 103 -23.26 -5.11 6.10
CA GLU A 103 -23.72 -6.36 6.71
C GLU A 103 -22.70 -6.97 7.68
N ILE A 104 -21.40 -6.77 7.47
CA ILE A 104 -20.34 -7.31 8.32
C ILE A 104 -20.19 -6.47 9.58
N PHE A 105 -20.05 -5.15 9.40
CA PHE A 105 -19.75 -4.25 10.51
C PHE A 105 -20.99 -3.73 11.23
N HIS A 106 -22.19 -3.96 10.66
CA HIS A 106 -23.45 -3.40 11.15
C HIS A 106 -23.47 -1.86 11.18
N GLU A 107 -22.60 -1.25 10.40
CA GLU A 107 -22.55 0.19 10.18
C GLU A 107 -23.07 0.52 8.79
N LYS A 108 -23.82 1.61 8.68
CA LYS A 108 -24.27 2.09 7.36
C LYS A 108 -23.14 2.92 6.73
N VAL A 109 -23.25 3.16 5.44
CA VAL A 109 -22.40 4.16 4.77
C VAL A 109 -22.66 5.51 5.44
N ASN A 110 -21.62 6.07 6.06
CA ASN A 110 -21.67 7.34 6.78
C ASN A 110 -21.48 8.50 5.81
N GLY A 111 -20.56 8.39 4.85
CA GLY A 111 -20.27 9.45 3.89
C GLY A 111 -20.36 9.02 2.43
N PHE A 112 -20.71 9.96 1.56
CA PHE A 112 -20.67 9.76 0.11
C PHE A 112 -20.02 10.96 -0.58
N SER A 113 -19.00 10.70 -1.40
CA SER A 113 -18.31 11.68 -2.23
C SER A 113 -18.50 11.35 -3.71
N LEU A 114 -18.81 12.35 -4.52
CA LEU A 114 -18.98 12.23 -5.96
C LEU A 114 -18.30 13.38 -6.71
N GLU A 115 -17.38 13.04 -7.62
CA GLU A 115 -16.85 13.95 -8.62
C GLU A 115 -17.69 13.86 -9.90
N TRP A 116 -18.81 14.58 -9.91
CA TRP A 116 -19.90 14.32 -10.86
C TRP A 116 -19.56 14.69 -12.31
N ASN A 117 -18.64 15.63 -12.53
CA ASN A 117 -18.25 16.09 -13.86
C ASN A 117 -17.37 15.07 -14.63
N GLN A 118 -16.88 14.03 -13.95
CA GLN A 118 -16.17 12.88 -14.55
C GLN A 118 -17.11 11.90 -15.27
N TYR A 119 -18.41 11.95 -14.96
CA TYR A 119 -19.43 11.04 -15.48
C TYR A 119 -20.37 11.76 -16.45
N ASN A 120 -20.86 11.04 -17.46
CA ASN A 120 -21.91 11.58 -18.34
C ASN A 120 -23.27 11.60 -17.62
N GLY A 121 -24.26 12.29 -18.19
CA GLY A 121 -25.58 12.45 -17.56
C GLY A 121 -26.30 11.13 -17.24
N LYS A 122 -26.13 10.09 -18.09
CA LYS A 122 -26.73 8.77 -17.84
C LYS A 122 -26.05 8.04 -16.68
N GLU A 123 -24.73 8.12 -16.60
CA GLU A 123 -23.95 7.52 -15.51
C GLU A 123 -24.27 8.19 -14.18
N ASN A 124 -24.29 9.52 -14.13
CA ASN A 124 -24.71 10.26 -12.93
C ASN A 124 -26.12 9.87 -12.49
N GLN A 125 -27.05 9.70 -13.42
CA GLN A 125 -28.41 9.25 -13.09
C GLN A 125 -28.41 7.84 -12.48
N ILE A 126 -27.63 6.91 -13.02
CA ILE A 126 -27.49 5.54 -12.46
C ILE A 126 -26.89 5.59 -11.06
N ILE A 127 -25.84 6.39 -10.83
CA ILE A 127 -25.23 6.57 -9.51
C ILE A 127 -26.27 7.10 -8.52
N MET A 128 -26.97 8.17 -8.89
CA MET A 128 -28.00 8.74 -8.04
C MET A 128 -29.14 7.77 -7.77
N ASP A 129 -29.59 6.98 -8.75
CA ASP A 129 -30.64 5.99 -8.54
C ASP A 129 -30.23 4.85 -7.60
N VAL A 130 -28.94 4.49 -7.62
CA VAL A 130 -28.37 3.51 -6.70
C VAL A 130 -28.30 4.03 -5.26
N PHE A 131 -27.94 5.30 -5.06
CA PHE A 131 -27.70 5.87 -3.73
C PHE A 131 -28.85 6.73 -3.17
N ARG A 132 -29.87 7.11 -3.94
CA ARG A 132 -30.97 8.02 -3.50
C ARG A 132 -31.74 7.58 -2.24
N ASN A 133 -31.80 6.27 -1.99
CA ASN A 133 -32.52 5.65 -0.88
C ASN A 133 -31.63 5.36 0.33
N HIS A 134 -30.35 5.72 0.28
CA HIS A 134 -29.38 5.49 1.35
C HIS A 134 -29.03 6.84 1.97
N PRO A 135 -29.72 7.27 3.05
CA PRO A 135 -29.37 8.51 3.69
C PRO A 135 -27.96 8.39 4.29
N VAL A 136 -27.09 9.31 3.90
CA VAL A 136 -25.74 9.43 4.42
C VAL A 136 -25.69 10.57 5.43
N ARG A 137 -24.79 10.46 6.40
CA ARG A 137 -24.53 11.52 7.37
C ARG A 137 -23.89 12.71 6.66
N ASP A 138 -22.83 12.44 5.92
CA ASP A 138 -21.99 13.44 5.27
C ASP A 138 -22.00 13.26 3.74
N PHE A 139 -22.12 14.35 3.00
CA PHE A 139 -22.12 14.34 1.54
C PHE A 139 -21.14 15.36 0.98
N LEU A 140 -20.31 14.93 0.02
CA LEU A 140 -19.37 15.79 -0.70
C LEU A 140 -19.66 15.72 -2.21
N LEU A 141 -19.95 16.87 -2.81
CA LEU A 141 -20.05 17.01 -4.27
C LEU A 141 -18.88 17.85 -4.78
N THR A 142 -18.12 17.35 -5.75
CA THR A 142 -17.02 18.09 -6.37
C THR A 142 -17.19 18.16 -7.88
N GLY A 143 -16.76 19.26 -8.49
CA GLY A 143 -16.70 19.38 -9.95
C GLY A 143 -16.75 20.82 -10.46
N ASP A 144 -16.02 21.10 -11.54
CA ASP A 144 -16.04 22.41 -12.21
C ASP A 144 -16.76 22.28 -13.56
N THR A 145 -17.81 23.10 -13.72
CA THR A 145 -18.58 23.24 -14.97
C THR A 145 -18.85 24.71 -15.28
N SER A 146 -17.97 25.61 -14.82
CA SER A 146 -18.10 27.06 -15.01
C SER A 146 -18.26 27.48 -16.48
N ASN A 147 -17.68 26.70 -17.40
CA ASN A 147 -17.73 26.93 -18.85
C ASN A 147 -18.78 26.10 -19.59
N ASP A 148 -19.63 25.34 -18.90
CA ASP A 148 -20.54 24.36 -19.52
C ASP A 148 -21.93 24.38 -18.88
N SER A 149 -22.77 25.32 -19.31
CA SER A 149 -24.15 25.46 -18.83
C SER A 149 -25.05 24.26 -19.18
N SER A 150 -24.66 23.43 -20.16
CA SER A 150 -25.42 22.23 -20.54
C SER A 150 -25.49 21.19 -19.40
N LYS A 151 -24.59 21.31 -18.41
CA LYS A 151 -24.54 20.42 -17.25
C LYS A 151 -25.39 20.87 -16.05
N ASN A 152 -26.01 22.06 -16.11
CA ASN A 152 -26.83 22.61 -15.03
C ASN A 152 -28.04 21.72 -14.67
N ASP A 153 -28.69 21.12 -15.67
CA ASP A 153 -29.82 20.22 -15.45
C ASP A 153 -29.40 18.94 -14.71
N VAL A 154 -28.21 18.41 -15.03
CA VAL A 154 -27.64 17.22 -14.38
C VAL A 154 -27.32 17.54 -12.93
N LEU A 155 -26.63 18.66 -12.68
CA LEU A 155 -26.30 19.12 -11.33
C LEU A 155 -27.56 19.34 -10.49
N THR A 156 -28.58 19.99 -11.06
CA THR A 156 -29.89 20.18 -10.43
C THR A 156 -30.54 18.84 -10.06
N SER A 157 -30.51 17.86 -10.97
CA SER A 157 -31.02 16.51 -10.69
C SER A 157 -30.27 15.82 -9.56
N ILE A 158 -28.95 15.96 -9.50
CA ILE A 158 -28.12 15.42 -8.41
C ILE A 158 -28.55 16.04 -7.08
N LEU A 159 -28.54 17.38 -6.98
CA LEU A 159 -28.87 18.13 -5.76
C LEU A 159 -30.27 17.77 -5.21
N LYS A 160 -31.29 17.65 -6.06
CA LYS A 160 -32.65 17.21 -5.64
C LYS A 160 -32.70 15.79 -5.09
N ASN A 161 -31.84 14.91 -5.60
CA ASN A 161 -31.85 13.50 -5.22
C ASN A 161 -30.96 13.22 -4.00
N LEU A 162 -30.11 14.16 -3.59
CA LEU A 162 -29.25 14.03 -2.41
C LEU A 162 -30.07 13.78 -1.14
N ASN A 163 -29.50 12.98 -0.25
CA ASN A 163 -30.13 12.59 1.01
C ASN A 163 -29.11 12.62 2.15
N ALA A 164 -28.46 13.78 2.32
CA ALA A 164 -27.56 14.05 3.46
C ALA A 164 -28.39 14.38 4.71
N LYS A 165 -27.91 13.98 5.89
CA LYS A 165 -28.61 14.18 7.17
C LYS A 165 -27.96 15.21 8.09
N GLU A 166 -26.64 15.34 8.03
CA GLU A 166 -25.87 16.19 8.94
C GLU A 166 -25.12 17.24 8.12
N THR A 167 -24.15 16.81 7.31
CA THR A 167 -23.26 17.70 6.57
C THR A 167 -23.44 17.58 5.06
N MET A 168 -23.49 18.73 4.37
CA MET A 168 -23.39 18.80 2.91
C MET A 168 -22.31 19.80 2.52
N THR A 169 -21.27 19.31 1.84
CA THR A 169 -20.18 20.12 1.29
C THR A 169 -20.27 20.13 -0.24
N LEU A 170 -20.39 21.32 -0.81
CA LEU A 170 -20.52 21.57 -2.24
C LEU A 170 -19.26 22.30 -2.74
N GLN A 171 -18.28 21.53 -3.22
CA GLN A 171 -17.09 22.04 -3.91
C GLN A 171 -17.33 22.06 -5.43
N ILE A 172 -18.45 22.67 -5.83
CA ILE A 172 -18.86 22.79 -7.22
C ILE A 172 -18.67 24.21 -7.71
N ASN A 173 -18.15 24.38 -8.92
CA ASN A 173 -18.07 25.67 -9.60
C ASN A 173 -18.97 25.64 -10.85
N PRO A 174 -20.29 25.91 -10.71
CA PRO A 174 -21.23 25.83 -11.82
C PRO A 174 -21.11 27.06 -12.75
N SER A 175 -21.76 27.02 -13.90
CA SER A 175 -21.83 28.17 -14.80
C SER A 175 -22.59 29.34 -14.17
N SER A 176 -22.34 30.56 -14.65
CA SER A 176 -22.87 31.79 -14.05
C SER A 176 -24.40 31.93 -14.10
N ASP A 177 -25.07 31.18 -14.97
CA ASP A 177 -26.54 31.12 -15.11
C ASP A 177 -27.18 30.05 -14.21
N PHE A 178 -26.39 29.30 -13.43
CA PHE A 178 -26.90 28.28 -12.54
C PHE A 178 -27.68 28.89 -11.36
N SER A 179 -28.79 28.25 -11.00
CA SER A 179 -29.54 28.57 -9.79
C SER A 179 -30.17 27.31 -9.21
N PHE A 180 -30.30 27.25 -7.88
CA PHE A 180 -30.90 26.11 -7.20
C PHE A 180 -31.77 26.57 -6.04
N ASP A 181 -32.97 26.00 -5.95
CA ASP A 181 -33.90 26.27 -4.87
C ASP A 181 -33.70 25.26 -3.72
N PHE A 182 -33.10 25.76 -2.64
CA PHE A 182 -32.77 24.98 -1.45
C PHE A 182 -33.99 24.37 -0.74
N SER A 183 -35.21 24.82 -1.03
CA SER A 183 -36.42 24.19 -0.51
C SER A 183 -36.65 22.78 -1.08
N GLN A 184 -35.96 22.44 -2.18
CA GLN A 184 -36.02 21.13 -2.83
C GLN A 184 -35.08 20.10 -2.18
N LEU A 185 -34.25 20.50 -1.21
CA LEU A 185 -33.48 19.57 -0.40
C LEU A 185 -34.39 18.77 0.52
N LYS A 186 -34.10 17.47 0.66
CA LYS A 186 -34.96 16.53 1.41
C LYS A 186 -34.94 16.74 2.92
N ASN A 187 -33.81 17.15 3.47
CA ASN A 187 -33.60 17.28 4.91
C ASN A 187 -33.08 18.68 5.25
N SER A 188 -33.38 19.15 6.45
CA SER A 188 -32.64 20.26 7.06
C SER A 188 -31.25 19.74 7.44
N LEU A 189 -30.22 20.53 7.15
CA LEU A 189 -28.83 20.15 7.42
C LEU A 189 -28.39 20.71 8.78
N GLU A 190 -27.43 20.05 9.42
CA GLU A 190 -26.67 20.69 10.49
C GLU A 190 -25.72 21.70 9.84
N THR A 191 -24.91 21.25 8.88
CA THR A 191 -23.92 22.08 8.21
C THR A 191 -24.09 22.06 6.70
N LEU A 192 -24.14 23.26 6.09
CA LEU A 192 -24.06 23.46 4.64
C LEU A 192 -22.83 24.31 4.31
N GLU A 193 -21.92 23.73 3.53
CA GLU A 193 -20.70 24.39 3.06
C GLU A 193 -20.71 24.48 1.53
N VAL A 194 -20.44 25.66 0.98
CA VAL A 194 -20.42 25.92 -0.46
C VAL A 194 -19.17 26.70 -0.83
N SER A 195 -18.20 26.05 -1.49
CA SER A 195 -16.89 26.64 -1.75
C SER A 195 -16.86 27.67 -2.89
N PHE A 196 -17.77 27.54 -3.86
CA PHE A 196 -17.96 28.55 -4.91
C PHE A 196 -19.43 28.99 -4.88
N SER A 197 -19.73 29.94 -3.99
CA SER A 197 -21.10 30.37 -3.69
C SER A 197 -21.59 31.54 -4.54
N HIS A 198 -20.87 31.92 -5.61
CA HIS A 198 -21.21 33.03 -6.52
C HIS A 198 -22.64 32.95 -7.12
N TRP A 199 -23.21 31.75 -7.21
CA TRP A 199 -24.56 31.47 -7.71
C TRP A 199 -25.66 31.55 -6.64
N ILE A 200 -25.31 31.81 -5.37
CA ILE A 200 -26.26 31.99 -4.26
C ILE A 200 -26.59 33.46 -4.09
N THR A 201 -27.89 33.76 -4.07
CA THR A 201 -28.44 35.11 -3.93
C THR A 201 -28.76 35.44 -2.47
N PHE A 202 -28.84 36.73 -2.15
CA PHE A 202 -29.22 37.21 -0.81
C PHE A 202 -30.56 36.62 -0.34
N GLN A 203 -31.55 36.54 -1.23
CA GLN A 203 -32.87 35.98 -0.90
C GLN A 203 -32.80 34.48 -0.56
N GLN A 204 -31.87 33.73 -1.14
CA GLN A 204 -31.68 32.32 -0.77
C GLN A 204 -31.10 32.22 0.64
N ILE A 205 -30.10 33.04 1.02
CA ILE A 205 -29.51 33.04 2.37
C ILE A 205 -30.58 33.20 3.46
N LEU A 206 -31.57 34.07 3.23
CA LEU A 206 -32.66 34.30 4.19
C LEU A 206 -33.54 33.07 4.45
N ASN A 207 -33.56 32.13 3.50
CA ASN A 207 -34.48 30.99 3.48
C ASN A 207 -33.78 29.63 3.63
N ILE A 208 -32.44 29.57 3.56
CA ILE A 208 -31.67 28.34 3.75
C ILE A 208 -31.95 27.78 5.14
N LYS A 209 -32.19 26.46 5.20
CA LYS A 209 -32.46 25.71 6.42
C LYS A 209 -31.26 24.85 6.78
N CYS A 210 -30.37 25.40 7.59
CA CYS A 210 -29.25 24.69 8.21
C CYS A 210 -28.94 25.31 9.57
N GLN A 211 -28.14 24.67 10.42
CA GLN A 211 -27.63 25.28 11.65
C GLN A 211 -26.37 26.12 11.37
N ASN A 212 -25.44 25.60 10.58
CA ASN A 212 -24.18 26.24 10.20
C ASN A 212 -24.13 26.44 8.69
N LEU A 213 -23.86 27.67 8.25
CA LEU A 213 -23.77 28.05 6.85
C LEU A 213 -22.40 28.61 6.51
N TYR A 214 -21.69 27.98 5.58
CA TYR A 214 -20.36 28.40 5.16
C TYR A 214 -20.35 28.68 3.66
N LEU A 215 -20.07 29.93 3.29
CA LEU A 215 -20.07 30.39 1.89
C LEU A 215 -18.71 30.98 1.54
N GLN A 216 -18.03 30.40 0.55
CA GLN A 216 -16.75 30.91 0.04
C GLN A 216 -16.92 31.39 -1.40
N LYS A 217 -16.02 32.27 -1.85
CA LYS A 217 -15.99 32.85 -3.21
C LYS A 217 -17.36 33.31 -3.68
N SER A 218 -18.00 34.12 -2.85
CA SER A 218 -19.35 34.62 -3.12
C SER A 218 -19.32 35.89 -3.99
N ASN A 219 -20.49 36.33 -4.42
CA ASN A 219 -20.65 37.63 -5.08
C ASN A 219 -21.13 38.73 -4.12
N PHE A 220 -21.20 38.44 -2.81
CA PHE A 220 -21.70 39.40 -1.83
C PHE A 220 -20.69 40.51 -1.58
N LEU A 221 -21.21 41.70 -1.32
CA LEU A 221 -20.45 42.89 -0.95
C LEU A 221 -20.74 43.28 0.50
N GLN A 222 -19.93 44.17 1.06
CA GLN A 222 -20.10 44.73 2.40
C GLN A 222 -21.52 45.30 2.59
N ALA A 223 -22.09 45.92 1.56
CA ALA A 223 -23.45 46.43 1.58
C ALA A 223 -24.50 45.31 1.85
N ASP A 224 -24.29 44.11 1.32
CA ASP A 224 -25.17 42.97 1.57
C ASP A 224 -25.00 42.44 3.00
N PHE A 225 -23.76 42.39 3.51
CA PHE A 225 -23.48 42.00 4.88
C PHE A 225 -24.11 42.96 5.88
N LYS A 226 -23.98 44.28 5.65
CA LYS A 226 -24.69 45.32 6.39
C LYS A 226 -26.21 45.13 6.35
N LEU A 227 -26.77 44.89 5.16
CA LEU A 227 -28.20 44.64 5.00
C LEU A 227 -28.68 43.43 5.81
N LEU A 228 -27.86 42.37 5.91
CA LEU A 228 -28.15 41.20 6.72
C LEU A 228 -28.20 41.55 8.22
N ILE A 229 -27.22 42.32 8.69
CA ILE A 229 -27.16 42.82 10.07
C ILE A 229 -28.38 43.67 10.39
N ASP A 230 -28.69 44.63 9.53
CA ASP A 230 -29.83 45.54 9.72
C ASP A 230 -31.16 44.78 9.73
N LYS A 231 -31.35 43.81 8.83
CA LYS A 231 -32.53 42.92 8.88
C LYS A 231 -32.64 42.17 10.19
N TRP A 232 -31.54 41.63 10.70
CA TRP A 232 -31.54 40.93 11.98
C TRP A 232 -31.87 41.87 13.14
N ARG A 233 -31.33 43.10 13.14
CA ARG A 233 -31.66 44.14 14.13
C ARG A 233 -33.15 44.50 14.10
N ASP A 234 -33.77 44.52 12.93
CA ASP A 234 -35.19 44.82 12.71
C ASP A 234 -36.15 43.67 13.09
N GLY A 235 -35.62 42.56 13.62
CA GLY A 235 -36.42 41.49 14.18
C GLY A 235 -36.42 40.18 13.38
N TRP A 236 -35.88 40.18 12.16
CA TRP A 236 -35.73 38.94 11.38
C TRP A 236 -34.78 37.97 12.09
N THR A 237 -35.09 36.68 12.04
CA THR A 237 -34.25 35.63 12.63
C THR A 237 -34.03 34.53 11.59
N PRO A 238 -32.79 34.21 11.21
CA PRO A 238 -32.49 33.14 10.27
C PRO A 238 -32.81 31.76 10.86
N ASN A 239 -32.87 30.74 9.99
CA ASN A 239 -32.93 29.34 10.42
C ASN A 239 -31.56 28.79 10.84
N TRP A 240 -30.47 29.49 10.49
CA TRP A 240 -29.10 29.18 10.90
C TRP A 240 -28.71 29.89 12.19
N GLU A 241 -27.84 29.26 12.95
CA GLU A 241 -27.26 29.78 14.18
C GLU A 241 -25.91 30.44 13.91
N THR A 242 -25.13 29.89 12.98
CA THR A 242 -23.81 30.43 12.60
C THR A 242 -23.73 30.54 11.09
N MET A 243 -23.17 31.65 10.61
CA MET A 243 -22.83 31.87 9.21
C MET A 243 -21.42 32.46 9.08
N THR A 244 -20.66 31.92 8.14
CA THR A 244 -19.42 32.54 7.64
C THR A 244 -19.54 32.77 6.15
N ILE A 245 -19.15 33.95 5.69
CA ILE A 245 -19.24 34.34 4.30
C ILE A 245 -17.98 35.08 3.84
N GLU A 246 -17.35 34.57 2.78
CA GLU A 246 -16.28 35.26 2.06
C GLU A 246 -16.90 36.22 1.04
N LEU A 247 -16.71 37.52 1.25
CA LEU A 247 -17.20 38.60 0.42
C LEU A 247 -16.21 38.91 -0.72
N ASN A 248 -16.74 39.46 -1.81
CA ASN A 248 -15.95 39.80 -3.00
C ASN A 248 -15.20 41.14 -2.87
N GLU A 249 -15.10 41.66 -1.66
CA GLU A 249 -14.36 42.86 -1.29
C GLU A 249 -13.90 42.76 0.17
N ASP A 250 -12.94 43.61 0.53
CA ASP A 250 -12.51 43.75 1.92
C ASP A 250 -13.61 44.46 2.71
N ILE A 251 -13.78 44.07 3.97
CA ILE A 251 -14.87 44.49 4.84
C ILE A 251 -14.30 45.30 5.99
N ASP A 252 -14.96 46.40 6.30
CA ASP A 252 -14.80 47.11 7.55
C ASP A 252 -16.06 46.90 8.40
N VAL A 253 -15.93 46.11 9.48
CA VAL A 253 -17.04 45.78 10.37
C VAL A 253 -17.61 47.03 11.06
N ASP A 254 -16.79 48.06 11.31
CA ASP A 254 -17.24 49.31 11.94
C ASP A 254 -18.16 50.11 11.02
N THR A 255 -18.02 49.94 9.70
CA THR A 255 -18.92 50.57 8.72
C THR A 255 -20.22 49.78 8.50
N CYS A 256 -20.28 48.54 8.97
CA CYS A 256 -21.46 47.67 8.84
C CYS A 256 -22.50 47.92 9.93
N VAL A 257 -22.12 48.53 11.05
CA VAL A 257 -23.01 48.81 12.19
C VAL A 257 -23.15 50.31 12.43
N GLU A 258 -24.36 50.74 12.79
CA GLU A 258 -24.66 52.13 13.13
C GLU A 258 -25.24 52.23 14.55
N GLY A 259 -24.62 53.08 15.37
CA GLY A 259 -25.08 53.40 16.73
C GLY A 259 -23.94 53.72 17.71
N GLU A 260 -24.32 54.14 18.92
CA GLU A 260 -23.38 54.22 20.05
C GLU A 260 -22.98 52.80 20.49
N TYR A 261 -21.70 52.61 20.82
CA TYR A 261 -21.16 51.34 21.27
C TYR A 261 -20.29 51.47 22.53
N ILE A 262 -20.09 50.34 23.21
CA ILE A 262 -19.17 50.19 24.34
C ILE A 262 -18.03 49.25 23.95
N ASP A 263 -16.80 49.64 24.27
CA ASP A 263 -15.64 48.75 24.16
C ASP A 263 -15.60 47.76 25.33
N LEU A 264 -15.61 46.47 25.01
CA LEU A 264 -15.46 45.42 26.01
C LEU A 264 -13.99 45.20 26.34
N GLU A 265 -13.70 45.01 27.63
CA GLU A 265 -12.37 44.61 28.07
C GLU A 265 -12.03 43.18 27.58
N PRO A 266 -10.74 42.88 27.31
CA PRO A 266 -10.30 41.57 26.80
C PRO A 266 -10.67 40.36 27.68
N GLU A 267 -10.95 40.57 28.97
CA GLU A 267 -11.38 39.51 29.90
C GLU A 267 -12.90 39.25 29.83
N ASN A 268 -13.65 40.20 29.28
CA ASN A 268 -15.10 40.29 29.37
C ASN A 268 -15.83 40.09 28.05
N TYR A 269 -15.12 40.05 26.91
CA TYR A 269 -15.77 39.97 25.59
C TYR A 269 -16.67 38.74 25.41
N LYS A 270 -16.32 37.58 25.99
CA LYS A 270 -17.18 36.37 25.96
C LYS A 270 -18.34 36.41 26.98
N SER A 271 -18.44 37.44 27.81
CA SER A 271 -19.38 37.48 28.94
C SER A 271 -20.76 38.02 28.53
N LYS A 272 -21.71 37.09 28.36
CA LYS A 272 -23.15 37.37 28.18
C LYS A 272 -23.70 38.38 29.18
N LYS A 273 -23.30 38.26 30.45
CA LYS A 273 -23.80 39.12 31.54
C LYS A 273 -23.35 40.57 31.39
N VAL A 274 -22.12 40.78 30.90
CA VAL A 274 -21.57 42.13 30.68
C VAL A 274 -22.30 42.77 29.51
N VAL A 275 -22.45 42.06 28.38
CA VAL A 275 -23.20 42.53 27.21
C VAL A 275 -24.64 42.92 27.57
N CYS A 276 -25.37 42.07 28.31
CA CYS A 276 -26.72 42.39 28.76
C CYS A 276 -26.77 43.56 29.76
N GLY A 277 -25.75 43.70 30.62
CA GLY A 277 -25.66 44.76 31.61
C GLY A 277 -25.47 46.16 31.02
N ASN A 278 -25.03 46.24 29.77
CA ASN A 278 -24.78 47.48 29.04
C ASN A 278 -26.04 48.06 28.38
N PHE A 279 -27.19 47.39 28.47
CA PHE A 279 -28.48 47.90 28.01
C PHE A 279 -28.80 49.25 28.70
N PRO A 280 -29.24 50.31 27.98
CA PRO A 280 -29.87 50.30 26.65
C PRO A 280 -28.92 50.41 25.45
N ILE A 281 -27.60 50.47 25.64
CA ILE A 281 -26.64 50.49 24.53
C ILE A 281 -26.61 49.09 23.89
N GLN A 282 -26.93 49.03 22.59
CA GLN A 282 -27.12 47.77 21.87
C GLN A 282 -25.81 47.18 21.32
N LEU A 283 -24.81 48.02 21.06
CA LEU A 283 -23.57 47.62 20.40
C LEU A 283 -22.43 47.50 21.43
N ASN A 284 -21.76 46.35 21.45
CA ASN A 284 -20.64 46.09 22.33
C ASN A 284 -19.46 45.59 21.49
N ARG A 285 -18.48 46.45 21.25
CA ARG A 285 -17.31 46.14 20.44
C ARG A 285 -16.38 45.20 21.20
N PHE A 286 -15.86 44.20 20.50
CA PHE A 286 -14.91 43.24 21.04
C PHE A 286 -13.71 43.04 20.13
N GLU A 287 -12.60 42.65 20.74
CA GLU A 287 -11.43 42.06 20.09
C GLU A 287 -11.03 40.83 20.90
N GLY A 288 -10.86 39.69 20.24
CA GLY A 288 -10.43 38.49 20.95
C GLY A 288 -10.45 37.21 20.14
N TYR A 289 -10.00 36.14 20.78
CA TYR A 289 -9.86 34.83 20.16
C TYR A 289 -11.15 34.01 20.26
N PHE A 290 -11.61 33.48 19.13
CA PHE A 290 -12.72 32.55 19.04
C PHE A 290 -12.23 31.20 18.56
N GLU A 291 -12.77 30.12 19.13
CA GLU A 291 -12.54 28.77 18.62
C GLU A 291 -13.60 28.47 17.55
N ASN A 292 -13.16 28.05 16.38
CA ASN A 292 -13.99 27.52 15.31
C ASN A 292 -13.48 26.14 14.87
N GLU A 293 -14.15 25.52 13.89
CA GLU A 293 -13.78 24.19 13.38
C GLU A 293 -12.38 24.14 12.72
N TRP A 294 -11.82 25.29 12.34
CA TRP A 294 -10.50 25.43 11.71
C TRP A 294 -9.38 25.85 12.68
N GLY A 295 -9.71 26.20 13.93
CA GLY A 295 -8.75 26.55 14.97
C GLY A 295 -9.15 27.77 15.80
N THR A 296 -8.18 28.37 16.49
CA THR A 296 -8.36 29.62 17.24
C THR A 296 -8.07 30.80 16.31
N VAL A 297 -9.10 31.60 16.01
CA VAL A 297 -8.98 32.80 15.16
C VAL A 297 -9.12 34.06 16.00
N PHE A 298 -8.31 35.08 15.70
CA PHE A 298 -8.49 36.41 16.27
C PHE A 298 -9.54 37.17 15.46
N MET A 299 -10.49 37.79 16.15
CA MET A 299 -11.60 38.48 15.54
C MET A 299 -11.85 39.81 16.23
N HIS A 300 -12.21 40.81 15.43
CA HIS A 300 -12.75 42.07 15.92
C HIS A 300 -14.16 42.28 15.37
N GLY A 301 -15.05 42.84 16.18
CA GLY A 301 -16.46 42.92 15.83
C GLY A 301 -17.36 43.41 16.96
N TYR A 302 -18.65 43.08 16.87
CA TYR A 302 -19.68 43.57 17.79
C TYR A 302 -20.59 42.45 18.32
N HIS A 303 -20.88 42.48 19.61
CA HIS A 303 -22.08 41.85 20.14
C HIS A 303 -23.24 42.85 20.07
N ILE A 304 -24.27 42.50 19.31
CA ILE A 304 -25.47 43.29 19.10
C ILE A 304 -26.59 42.70 19.96
N LEU A 305 -27.09 43.48 20.92
CA LEU A 305 -28.21 43.14 21.78
C LEU A 305 -29.52 43.72 21.22
N ARG A 306 -30.45 42.84 20.84
CA ARG A 306 -31.81 43.21 20.45
C ARG A 306 -32.69 43.50 21.66
N SER A 307 -33.77 44.25 21.42
CA SER A 307 -34.76 44.61 22.45
C SER A 307 -35.52 43.42 23.03
N ASP A 308 -35.58 42.30 22.31
CA ASP A 308 -36.15 41.02 22.77
C ASP A 308 -35.17 40.18 23.61
N GLY A 309 -33.95 40.68 23.83
CA GLY A 309 -32.91 40.01 24.61
C GLY A 309 -32.04 39.03 23.81
N MET A 310 -32.25 38.88 22.49
CA MET A 310 -31.36 38.10 21.64
C MET A 310 -30.03 38.81 21.42
N ILE A 311 -28.94 38.05 21.36
CA ILE A 311 -27.60 38.57 21.06
C ILE A 311 -27.11 37.91 19.77
N ALA A 312 -26.57 38.73 18.86
CA ALA A 312 -25.76 38.27 17.75
C ALA A 312 -24.32 38.76 17.96
N SER A 313 -23.36 37.89 17.69
CA SER A 313 -21.96 38.27 17.53
C SER A 313 -21.68 38.38 16.04
N ILE A 314 -21.20 39.53 15.62
CA ILE A 314 -20.71 39.73 14.25
C ILE A 314 -19.24 40.12 14.32
N GLY A 315 -18.45 39.72 13.33
CA GLY A 315 -17.05 40.10 13.29
C GLY A 315 -16.41 39.74 11.97
N ILE A 316 -15.18 40.19 11.80
CA ILE A 316 -14.32 39.79 10.70
C ILE A 316 -13.08 39.09 11.24
N LEU A 317 -12.53 38.18 10.43
CA LEU A 317 -11.30 37.46 10.78
C LEU A 317 -10.10 38.35 10.45
N ASP A 318 -9.22 38.55 11.43
CA ASP A 318 -8.11 39.53 11.34
C ASP A 318 -7.04 39.15 10.29
N GLU A 319 -6.96 37.86 9.94
CA GLU A 319 -6.05 37.35 8.90
C GLU A 319 -6.66 37.37 7.50
N GLU A 320 -7.99 37.54 7.39
CA GLU A 320 -8.74 37.52 6.13
C GLU A 320 -9.86 38.57 6.13
N TYR A 321 -9.52 39.83 5.80
CA TYR A 321 -10.42 41.00 5.76
C TYR A 321 -11.66 40.84 4.86
N ARG A 322 -11.81 39.72 4.16
CA ARG A 322 -12.93 39.39 3.28
C ARG A 322 -13.93 38.43 3.92
N VAL A 323 -13.68 37.95 5.14
CA VAL A 323 -14.53 36.93 5.76
C VAL A 323 -15.36 37.54 6.88
N GLY A 324 -16.66 37.64 6.63
CA GLY A 324 -17.66 38.03 7.61
C GLY A 324 -18.17 36.82 8.40
N TRP A 325 -18.32 36.98 9.71
CA TRP A 325 -18.86 35.98 10.62
C TRP A 325 -20.09 36.52 11.36
N PHE A 326 -21.10 35.66 11.52
CA PHE A 326 -22.36 35.97 12.17
C PHE A 326 -22.78 34.78 13.04
N GLN A 327 -22.92 34.98 14.35
CA GLN A 327 -23.33 33.94 15.29
C GLN A 327 -24.45 34.40 16.22
N LEU A 328 -25.51 33.60 16.33
CA LEU A 328 -26.63 33.82 17.23
C LEU A 328 -26.43 33.15 18.58
N TRP A 329 -26.83 33.84 19.64
CA TRP A 329 -26.80 33.32 21.00
C TRP A 329 -28.23 32.99 21.44
N VAL A 330 -28.59 31.70 21.44
CA VAL A 330 -29.92 31.26 21.92
C VAL A 330 -29.96 31.31 23.45
N PHE A 331 -31.01 31.92 24.02
CA PHE A 331 -31.30 31.95 25.47
C PHE A 331 -32.60 31.22 25.78
N ASN A 332 -32.56 30.23 26.69
CA ASN A 332 -33.75 29.72 27.36
C ASN A 332 -33.94 30.48 28.67
N LEU A 333 -34.96 31.34 28.74
CA LEU A 333 -35.35 32.14 29.91
C LEU A 333 -36.03 31.26 30.99
N GLU A 334 -35.42 30.15 31.40
CA GLU A 334 -35.86 29.36 32.55
C GLU A 334 -34.68 28.88 33.41
N LYS A 335 -34.28 29.75 34.34
CA LYS A 335 -33.80 29.48 35.72
C LYS A 335 -32.88 30.60 36.17
N CYS A 336 -33.48 31.71 36.55
CA CYS A 336 -32.90 32.54 37.61
C CYS A 336 -33.51 32.04 38.93
N SER A 337 -32.79 31.20 39.66
CA SER A 337 -33.06 30.97 41.08
C SER A 337 -31.77 30.73 41.84
N GLU A 338 -31.44 31.73 42.66
CA GLU A 338 -30.73 31.74 43.93
C GLU A 338 -29.90 30.52 44.37
N SER A 339 -28.68 30.86 44.80
CA SER A 339 -27.73 30.04 45.55
C SER A 339 -28.32 29.30 46.75
N LYS A 340 -27.96 28.02 46.91
CA LYS A 340 -27.67 27.43 48.24
C LYS A 340 -26.55 26.39 48.16
N HIS A 341 -25.48 26.64 48.90
CA HIS A 341 -24.52 25.62 49.35
C HIS A 341 -25.17 24.66 50.36
N THR A 342 -24.84 23.35 50.30
CA THR A 342 -24.20 22.61 51.42
C THR A 342 -23.84 21.14 51.09
N LYS A 343 -22.54 20.85 51.29
CA LYS A 343 -21.86 19.67 51.91
C LYS A 343 -22.24 18.19 51.61
N ARG A 344 -21.26 17.49 51.01
CA ARG A 344 -20.40 16.37 51.53
C ARG A 344 -21.02 15.13 52.24
N ASN A 345 -20.70 13.95 51.68
CA ASN A 345 -20.16 12.70 52.32
C ASN A 345 -19.62 11.82 51.14
N LYS A 346 -18.35 11.42 50.95
CA LYS A 346 -17.36 10.60 51.70
C LYS A 346 -17.89 9.23 52.18
N PHE A 347 -17.46 8.13 51.54
CA PHE A 347 -16.63 7.04 52.14
C PHE A 347 -16.28 5.88 51.15
N TRP A 348 -14.97 5.78 50.85
CA TRP A 348 -14.01 4.67 50.54
C TRP A 348 -14.20 3.50 49.54
N SER A 349 -13.12 3.38 48.76
CA SER A 349 -12.36 2.22 48.28
C SER A 349 -12.33 0.94 49.13
N VAL A 350 -12.23 -0.22 48.47
CA VAL A 350 -11.33 -1.35 48.82
C VAL A 350 -10.96 -2.14 47.55
N LEU A 351 -9.68 -2.14 47.17
CA LEU A 351 -9.01 -3.19 46.40
C LEU A 351 -8.71 -4.38 47.32
N PRO A 352 -8.51 -5.59 46.77
CA PRO A 352 -7.33 -6.32 47.20
C PRO A 352 -6.49 -6.85 46.03
N HIS A 353 -5.22 -6.47 46.04
CA HIS A 353 -4.12 -7.27 45.50
C HIS A 353 -3.66 -8.24 46.58
N GLY A 354 -3.53 -9.52 46.22
CA GLY A 354 -2.86 -10.53 47.02
C GLY A 354 -3.42 -11.92 46.77
N PHE A 355 -2.89 -12.63 45.78
CA PHE A 355 -2.23 -13.94 45.96
C PHE A 355 -1.87 -14.56 44.59
N LEU A 356 -0.60 -14.41 44.23
CA LEU A 356 0.13 -15.35 43.39
C LEU A 356 0.36 -16.64 44.21
N LYS A 357 0.32 -17.79 43.53
CA LYS A 357 0.70 -19.17 43.94
C LYS A 357 -0.33 -20.03 44.67
N MET A 358 -0.89 -20.99 43.92
CA MET A 358 -1.10 -22.42 44.26
C MET A 358 -2.07 -22.97 43.20
N PHE A 359 -1.78 -23.90 42.29
CA PHE A 359 -0.84 -25.01 42.28
C PHE A 359 -0.48 -25.42 40.84
N TYR A 360 0.80 -25.68 40.60
CA TYR A 360 1.21 -26.76 39.71
C TYR A 360 0.81 -28.09 40.36
N SER A 361 0.11 -28.95 39.63
CA SER A 361 0.24 -30.41 39.56
C SER A 361 -1.10 -31.13 39.34
N ARG A 362 -1.29 -31.65 38.12
CA ARG A 362 -1.88 -32.98 37.82
C ARG A 362 -1.75 -33.27 36.32
N LYS A 363 -0.73 -34.07 35.96
CA LYS A 363 -0.82 -35.04 34.84
C LYS A 363 -1.65 -36.25 35.33
N PRO A 364 -2.16 -37.21 34.53
CA PRO A 364 -2.11 -37.45 33.06
C PRO A 364 -3.56 -37.60 32.46
N THR A 365 -3.87 -37.85 31.18
CA THR A 365 -3.46 -38.95 30.27
C THR A 365 -3.51 -38.56 28.80
N LYS A 366 -2.48 -39.02 28.06
CA LYS A 366 -2.39 -39.06 26.60
C LYS A 366 -3.60 -39.80 26.01
N SER A 367 -4.32 -39.15 25.11
CA SER A 367 -4.43 -39.57 23.70
C SER A 367 -5.40 -38.66 22.93
N SER A 368 -4.99 -38.25 21.73
CA SER A 368 -5.78 -37.71 20.60
C SER A 368 -6.09 -36.19 20.49
N TRP A 369 -5.15 -35.29 20.79
CA TRP A 369 -5.28 -33.84 20.51
C TRP A 369 -4.03 -33.22 19.85
N GLU A 370 -3.53 -33.82 18.78
CA GLU A 370 -2.46 -33.23 17.98
C GLU A 370 -3.03 -32.65 16.68
N LYS A 371 -2.63 -31.40 16.37
CA LYS A 371 -2.93 -30.55 15.20
C LYS A 371 -3.93 -29.39 15.38
N MET A 372 -3.76 -28.57 16.42
CA MET A 372 -3.98 -27.12 16.28
C MET A 372 -2.63 -26.43 16.40
N ALA A 373 -2.23 -25.64 15.40
CA ALA A 373 -0.95 -24.93 15.37
C ALA A 373 -0.84 -23.99 16.57
N GLN A 374 0.25 -24.12 17.33
CA GLN A 374 0.56 -23.21 18.43
C GLN A 374 1.03 -21.86 17.86
N PRO A 375 0.71 -20.73 18.50
CA PRO A 375 1.25 -19.44 18.10
C PRO A 375 2.78 -19.46 18.16
N ILE A 376 3.45 -18.88 17.15
CA ILE A 376 4.92 -18.82 17.13
C ILE A 376 5.39 -17.79 18.16
N GLU A 377 5.81 -18.26 19.33
CA GLU A 377 6.37 -17.41 20.37
C GLU A 377 7.73 -16.81 19.94
N GLY A 378 7.99 -15.56 20.33
CA GLY A 378 9.29 -14.88 20.12
C GLY A 378 9.46 -14.16 18.77
N ILE A 379 8.46 -14.19 17.90
CA ILE A 379 8.46 -13.52 16.59
C ILE A 379 7.56 -12.27 16.61
N HIS A 380 8.06 -11.17 16.07
CA HIS A 380 7.35 -9.89 15.97
C HIS A 380 7.45 -9.30 14.56
N PHE A 381 6.31 -8.82 14.05
CA PHE A 381 6.21 -8.02 12.83
C PHE A 381 5.84 -6.59 13.23
N PRO A 382 6.69 -5.59 12.95
CA PRO A 382 6.36 -4.19 13.26
C PRO A 382 5.29 -3.64 12.30
N ASN A 383 5.14 -4.24 11.12
CA ASN A 383 4.16 -3.88 10.11
C ASN A 383 3.77 -5.12 9.29
N TRP A 384 2.46 -5.29 9.06
CA TRP A 384 1.89 -6.36 8.23
C TRP A 384 1.68 -5.94 6.76
N ASN A 385 2.09 -4.72 6.39
CA ASN A 385 2.18 -4.35 4.99
C ASN A 385 3.53 -4.83 4.42
N PRO A 386 3.56 -5.81 3.50
CA PRO A 386 4.81 -6.26 2.92
C PRO A 386 5.45 -5.12 2.13
N SER A 387 6.77 -5.00 2.19
CA SER A 387 7.51 -4.17 1.24
C SER A 387 7.34 -4.77 -0.15
N VAL A 388 7.05 -3.90 -1.11
CA VAL A 388 6.83 -4.28 -2.51
C VAL A 388 8.04 -3.81 -3.30
N ASP A 389 8.85 -4.77 -3.73
CA ASP A 389 9.99 -4.51 -4.59
C ASP A 389 9.72 -5.07 -5.99
N THR A 390 9.92 -4.24 -7.00
CA THR A 390 9.99 -4.72 -8.38
C THR A 390 11.38 -5.32 -8.57
N VAL A 391 11.47 -6.64 -8.50
CA VAL A 391 12.75 -7.33 -8.66
C VAL A 391 12.92 -7.69 -10.12
N HIS A 392 14.04 -7.25 -10.70
CA HIS A 392 14.53 -7.85 -11.91
C HIS A 392 15.02 -9.25 -11.56
N THR A 393 14.22 -10.28 -11.83
CA THR A 393 14.73 -11.64 -11.90
C THR A 393 15.65 -11.72 -13.10
N TYR A 394 16.93 -11.38 -12.90
CA TYR A 394 17.93 -11.36 -13.95
C TYR A 394 18.34 -12.81 -14.25
N SER A 395 17.63 -13.43 -15.19
CA SER A 395 18.06 -14.69 -15.80
C SER A 395 18.98 -14.37 -16.97
N TRP A 396 20.30 -14.49 -16.78
CA TRP A 396 21.28 -14.41 -17.88
C TRP A 396 21.00 -15.43 -18.99
N LEU A 397 20.29 -16.51 -18.66
CA LEU A 397 19.87 -17.60 -19.55
C LEU A 397 18.81 -17.19 -20.58
N ALA A 398 18.04 -16.14 -20.30
CA ALA A 398 16.93 -15.72 -21.17
C ALA A 398 17.04 -14.27 -21.66
N SER A 399 17.89 -13.43 -21.05
CA SER A 399 17.78 -11.95 -21.12
C SER A 399 16.32 -11.45 -21.14
N GLU A 400 15.43 -12.21 -20.49
CA GLU A 400 14.07 -11.83 -20.16
C GLU A 400 14.14 -11.28 -18.75
N THR A 401 14.01 -9.97 -18.63
CA THR A 401 13.60 -9.38 -17.36
C THR A 401 12.11 -9.64 -17.21
N THR A 402 11.74 -10.74 -16.58
CA THR A 402 10.38 -10.83 -16.03
C THR A 402 10.31 -9.88 -14.86
N LEU A 403 9.48 -8.84 -14.99
CA LEU A 403 9.16 -7.97 -13.87
C LEU A 403 8.27 -8.76 -12.93
N THR A 404 8.87 -9.30 -11.88
CA THR A 404 8.12 -9.97 -10.82
C THR A 404 8.02 -9.04 -9.62
N THR A 405 6.81 -8.93 -9.08
CA THR A 405 6.57 -8.16 -7.86
C THR A 405 6.88 -9.05 -6.67
N ARG A 406 7.98 -8.77 -5.96
CA ARG A 406 8.33 -9.46 -4.72
C ARG A 406 7.68 -8.72 -3.56
N HIS A 407 6.95 -9.48 -2.75
CA HIS A 407 6.39 -9.00 -1.48
C HIS A 407 7.25 -9.58 -0.37
N SER A 408 7.79 -8.72 0.50
CA SER A 408 8.72 -9.12 1.56
C SER A 408 8.23 -8.64 2.93
N PHE A 409 8.44 -9.48 3.94
CA PHE A 409 8.16 -9.15 5.34
C PHE A 409 9.45 -9.03 6.13
N HIS A 410 9.56 -7.97 6.93
CA HIS A 410 10.67 -7.80 7.87
C HIS A 410 10.34 -8.50 9.20
N LEU A 411 11.14 -9.50 9.53
CA LEU A 411 11.01 -10.30 10.73
C LEU A 411 11.90 -9.76 11.85
N TYR A 412 11.34 -9.58 13.04
CA TYR A 412 12.11 -9.33 14.26
C TYR A 412 11.90 -10.50 15.21
N THR A 413 12.98 -11.00 15.80
CA THR A 413 12.92 -12.11 16.74
C THR A 413 13.70 -11.77 17.99
N SER A 414 13.17 -12.15 19.16
CA SER A 414 13.90 -12.10 20.43
C SER A 414 14.82 -13.31 20.63
N GLU A 415 14.73 -14.31 19.74
CA GLU A 415 15.61 -15.46 19.67
C GLU A 415 16.79 -15.22 18.72
N ASN A 416 17.68 -16.20 18.57
CA ASN A 416 18.67 -16.16 17.49
C ASN A 416 17.96 -16.12 16.12
N LEU A 417 18.47 -15.28 15.21
CA LEU A 417 17.88 -15.04 13.89
C LEU A 417 17.63 -16.33 13.10
N ALA A 418 18.57 -17.29 13.12
CA ALA A 418 18.41 -18.55 12.41
C ALA A 418 17.22 -19.37 12.95
N SER A 419 17.08 -19.45 14.28
CA SER A 419 15.95 -20.14 14.94
C SER A 419 14.62 -19.47 14.62
N GLY A 420 14.56 -18.13 14.73
CA GLY A 420 13.35 -17.36 14.44
C GLY A 420 12.91 -17.51 12.99
N THR A 421 13.84 -17.38 12.03
CA THR A 421 13.53 -17.53 10.61
C THR A 421 13.10 -18.95 10.26
N ARG A 422 13.76 -19.98 10.83
CA ARG A 422 13.39 -21.39 10.61
C ARG A 422 11.97 -21.68 11.10
N LYS A 423 11.63 -21.27 12.32
CA LYS A 423 10.26 -21.40 12.86
C LYS A 423 9.22 -20.76 11.94
N MET A 424 9.51 -19.58 11.39
CA MET A 424 8.62 -18.91 10.46
C MET A 424 8.48 -19.67 9.14
N ALA A 425 9.59 -20.15 8.58
CA ALA A 425 9.58 -20.94 7.35
C ALA A 425 8.77 -22.24 7.53
N ASP A 426 8.98 -22.98 8.64
CA ASP A 426 8.20 -24.17 8.97
C ASP A 426 6.70 -23.89 9.04
N TYR A 427 6.32 -22.78 9.68
CA TYR A 427 4.93 -22.39 9.82
C TYR A 427 4.29 -21.98 8.49
N ILE A 428 5.01 -21.23 7.64
CA ILE A 428 4.54 -20.89 6.28
C ILE A 428 4.35 -22.17 5.47
N SER A 429 5.33 -23.08 5.49
CA SER A 429 5.23 -24.36 4.79
C SER A 429 4.06 -25.22 5.29
N GLU A 430 3.79 -25.22 6.60
CA GLU A 430 2.62 -25.89 7.17
C GLU A 430 1.30 -25.31 6.62
N ILE A 431 1.19 -23.98 6.53
CA ILE A 431 -0.02 -23.28 6.05
C ILE A 431 -0.27 -23.52 4.57
N PHE A 432 0.75 -23.34 3.75
CA PHE A 432 0.60 -23.38 2.29
C PHE A 432 0.74 -24.79 1.71
N HIS A 433 1.19 -25.75 2.53
CA HIS A 433 1.54 -27.10 2.09
C HIS A 433 2.60 -27.10 0.98
N GLU A 434 3.51 -26.12 1.04
CA GLU A 434 4.59 -25.91 0.08
C GLU A 434 5.93 -25.85 0.82
N GLU A 435 6.94 -26.55 0.30
CA GLU A 435 8.31 -26.51 0.84
C GLU A 435 9.05 -25.25 0.34
N GLU A 436 10.15 -24.89 1.01
CA GLU A 436 10.94 -23.74 0.59
C GLU A 436 11.63 -24.00 -0.74
N ASN A 437 11.30 -23.16 -1.71
CA ASN A 437 11.85 -23.25 -3.05
C ASN A 437 13.33 -22.80 -3.11
N LEU A 438 13.63 -21.64 -2.50
CA LEU A 438 14.93 -20.96 -2.58
C LEU A 438 15.50 -20.68 -1.19
N PHE A 439 16.76 -21.03 -0.97
CA PHE A 439 17.55 -20.53 0.16
C PHE A 439 18.67 -19.59 -0.32
N ALA A 440 18.64 -18.35 0.16
CA ALA A 440 19.62 -17.32 -0.20
C ALA A 440 20.34 -16.78 1.05
N LEU A 441 21.67 -16.68 1.00
CA LEU A 441 22.51 -16.24 2.11
C LEU A 441 23.55 -15.21 1.67
N ASP A 442 23.54 -14.02 2.28
CA ASP A 442 24.68 -13.09 2.28
C ASP A 442 25.59 -13.41 3.46
N TRP A 443 26.51 -14.35 3.25
CA TRP A 443 27.32 -14.94 4.32
C TRP A 443 28.34 -13.95 4.90
N SER A 444 28.68 -12.90 4.15
CA SER A 444 29.66 -11.88 4.54
C SER A 444 29.20 -11.02 5.72
N ARG A 445 27.88 -10.97 5.96
CA ARG A 445 27.23 -10.21 7.05
C ARG A 445 27.27 -10.89 8.41
N TYR A 446 27.68 -12.15 8.47
CA TYR A 446 27.63 -12.97 9.68
C TYR A 446 29.03 -13.46 10.07
N ASN A 447 29.25 -13.66 11.37
CA ASN A 447 30.48 -14.31 11.84
C ASN A 447 30.41 -15.84 11.62
N SER A 448 31.53 -16.53 11.81
CA SER A 448 31.64 -17.98 11.56
C SER A 448 30.63 -18.81 12.34
N LYS A 449 30.36 -18.45 13.59
CA LYS A 449 29.41 -19.17 14.45
C LYS A 449 27.97 -18.97 14.00
N GLU A 450 27.62 -17.75 13.58
CA GLU A 450 26.30 -17.43 13.05
C GLU A 450 26.04 -18.12 11.71
N ASN A 451 27.02 -18.10 10.79
CA ASN A 451 26.91 -18.81 9.52
C ASN A 451 26.71 -20.32 9.75
N GLN A 452 27.41 -20.93 10.70
CA GLN A 452 27.20 -22.34 11.04
C GLN A 452 25.77 -22.59 11.56
N LEU A 453 25.27 -21.76 12.48
CA LEU A 453 23.89 -21.89 12.99
C LEU A 453 22.84 -21.74 11.89
N ILE A 454 23.05 -20.82 10.95
CA ILE A 454 22.17 -20.64 9.78
C ILE A 454 22.18 -21.89 8.91
N MET A 455 23.37 -22.41 8.58
CA MET A 455 23.49 -23.61 7.75
C MET A 455 22.88 -24.84 8.43
N ASP A 456 23.01 -24.98 9.75
CA ASP A 456 22.39 -26.07 10.51
C ASP A 456 20.85 -25.97 10.51
N ALA A 457 20.30 -24.74 10.51
CA ALA A 457 18.86 -24.50 10.48
C ALA A 457 18.24 -24.68 9.08
N PHE A 458 19.01 -24.41 8.02
CA PHE A 458 18.54 -24.41 6.62
C PHE A 458 19.22 -25.47 5.75
N CYS A 459 19.69 -26.58 6.34
CA CYS A 459 20.33 -27.68 5.60
C CYS A 459 19.32 -28.59 4.85
N ASN A 460 18.02 -28.30 4.95
CA ASN A 460 16.99 -29.07 4.26
C ASN A 460 17.16 -28.95 2.74
N PRO A 461 16.73 -29.97 1.97
CA PRO A 461 16.79 -29.91 0.53
C PRO A 461 15.95 -28.74 -0.01
N VAL A 462 16.55 -27.91 -0.87
CA VAL A 462 15.87 -26.80 -1.56
C VAL A 462 16.01 -26.98 -3.07
N GLN A 463 15.10 -26.42 -3.87
CA GLN A 463 15.24 -26.44 -5.32
C GLN A 463 16.46 -25.60 -5.72
N ASP A 464 16.51 -24.36 -5.20
CA ASP A 464 17.51 -23.37 -5.55
C ASP A 464 18.32 -22.88 -4.35
N PHE A 465 19.63 -22.68 -4.54
CA PHE A 465 20.53 -22.10 -3.56
C PHE A 465 21.28 -20.90 -4.10
N GLN A 466 21.31 -19.81 -3.34
CA GLN A 466 22.05 -18.61 -3.67
C GLN A 466 22.99 -18.19 -2.53
N LEU A 467 24.26 -17.93 -2.87
CA LEU A 467 25.26 -17.44 -1.93
C LEU A 467 25.86 -16.13 -2.45
N THR A 468 25.85 -15.08 -1.61
CA THR A 468 26.42 -13.77 -1.95
C THR A 468 27.39 -13.31 -0.87
N GLY A 469 28.43 -12.54 -1.24
CA GLY A 469 29.36 -11.94 -0.28
C GLY A 469 30.81 -11.90 -0.76
N ASP A 470 31.55 -10.88 -0.32
CA ASP A 470 32.94 -10.63 -0.75
C ASP A 470 33.92 -10.87 0.41
N THR A 471 35.04 -11.55 0.15
CA THR A 471 36.13 -11.76 1.12
C THR A 471 37.52 -11.49 0.57
N LEU A 472 37.66 -10.56 -0.39
CA LEU A 472 38.92 -10.22 -1.06
C LEU A 472 40.15 -10.05 -0.14
N ASN A 473 39.98 -9.78 1.16
CA ASN A 473 41.07 -9.48 2.10
C ASN A 473 41.06 -10.31 3.41
N ASP A 474 40.25 -11.36 3.54
CA ASP A 474 40.14 -12.12 4.79
C ASP A 474 40.12 -13.63 4.57
N SER A 475 41.30 -14.23 4.46
CA SER A 475 41.46 -15.68 4.27
C SER A 475 40.97 -16.50 5.48
N SER A 476 40.79 -15.89 6.66
CA SER A 476 40.23 -16.58 7.82
C SER A 476 38.77 -17.01 7.62
N LYS A 477 38.10 -16.46 6.61
CA LYS A 477 36.73 -16.79 6.23
C LYS A 477 36.61 -17.96 5.25
N ASN A 478 37.72 -18.45 4.69
CA ASN A 478 37.71 -19.55 3.73
C ASN A 478 37.13 -20.84 4.32
N ASP A 479 37.47 -21.17 5.57
CA ASP A 479 36.95 -22.37 6.25
C ASP A 479 35.42 -22.33 6.41
N VAL A 480 34.88 -21.14 6.68
CA VAL A 480 33.42 -20.92 6.78
C VAL A 480 32.77 -21.13 5.42
N LEU A 481 33.36 -20.55 4.37
CA LEU A 481 32.85 -20.69 3.01
C LEU A 481 32.88 -22.16 2.55
N THR A 482 33.98 -22.86 2.78
CA THR A 482 34.09 -24.30 2.52
C THR A 482 33.01 -25.09 3.27
N SER A 483 32.73 -24.73 4.52
CA SER A 483 31.68 -25.37 5.33
C SER A 483 30.29 -25.12 4.76
N ILE A 484 29.99 -23.90 4.30
CA ILE A 484 28.71 -23.55 3.65
C ILE A 484 28.52 -24.38 2.36
N LEU A 485 29.53 -24.42 1.48
CA LEU A 485 29.46 -25.13 0.20
C LEU A 485 29.33 -26.67 0.38
N LYS A 486 29.93 -27.23 1.43
CA LYS A 486 29.74 -28.64 1.83
C LYS A 486 28.33 -28.92 2.35
N ASN A 487 27.76 -27.98 3.10
CA ASN A 487 26.53 -28.21 3.86
C ASN A 487 25.24 -27.85 3.10
N GLN A 488 25.31 -27.01 2.06
CA GLN A 488 24.13 -26.72 1.22
C GLN A 488 23.53 -27.98 0.59
N ASN A 489 22.25 -27.92 0.21
CA ASN A 489 21.50 -29.07 -0.32
C ASN A 489 20.57 -28.70 -1.49
N ALA A 490 21.10 -27.96 -2.47
CA ALA A 490 20.37 -27.57 -3.69
C ALA A 490 20.09 -28.79 -4.59
N LYS A 491 18.90 -28.86 -5.21
CA LYS A 491 18.51 -29.95 -6.11
C LYS A 491 18.62 -29.57 -7.60
N GLU A 492 18.37 -28.31 -7.94
CA GLU A 492 18.30 -27.86 -9.34
C GLU A 492 19.32 -26.76 -9.62
N THR A 493 19.19 -25.59 -8.98
CA THR A 493 20.03 -24.42 -9.30
C THR A 493 20.94 -24.04 -8.13
N MET A 494 22.19 -23.73 -8.45
CA MET A 494 23.13 -23.11 -7.53
C MET A 494 23.76 -21.86 -8.13
N THR A 495 23.63 -20.74 -7.43
CA THR A 495 24.20 -19.45 -7.84
C THR A 495 25.15 -18.93 -6.77
N LEU A 496 26.42 -18.75 -7.14
CA LEU A 496 27.50 -18.32 -6.26
C LEU A 496 28.00 -16.95 -6.71
N TRP A 497 27.49 -15.88 -6.10
CA TRP A 497 27.95 -14.50 -6.32
C TRP A 497 28.92 -14.06 -5.24
N MET A 498 30.07 -14.72 -5.20
CA MET A 498 31.06 -14.55 -4.14
C MET A 498 32.45 -14.34 -4.72
N ASN A 499 33.24 -13.51 -4.05
CA ASN A 499 34.60 -13.15 -4.47
C ASN A 499 35.61 -13.58 -3.40
N PRO A 500 35.99 -14.87 -3.37
CA PRO A 500 36.87 -15.39 -2.32
C PRO A 500 38.32 -14.94 -2.52
N THR A 501 39.17 -15.16 -1.52
CA THR A 501 40.61 -14.84 -1.63
C THR A 501 41.28 -15.66 -2.74
N SER A 502 42.44 -15.19 -3.22
CA SER A 502 43.13 -15.79 -4.36
C SER A 502 43.67 -17.20 -4.12
N ASP A 503 43.85 -17.60 -2.86
CA ASP A 503 44.27 -18.92 -2.38
C ASP A 503 43.11 -19.88 -2.07
N PHE A 504 41.86 -19.41 -2.18
CA PHE A 504 40.69 -20.25 -1.97
C PHE A 504 40.61 -21.37 -3.03
N SER A 505 40.24 -22.57 -2.59
CA SER A 505 39.94 -23.69 -3.46
C SER A 505 38.83 -24.55 -2.86
N PHE A 506 38.05 -25.19 -3.73
CA PHE A 506 36.98 -26.08 -3.31
C PHE A 506 36.87 -27.25 -4.27
N ASP A 507 36.66 -28.44 -3.72
CA ASP A 507 36.50 -29.69 -4.46
C ASP A 507 35.02 -29.93 -4.76
N PHE A 508 34.66 -29.89 -6.05
CA PHE A 508 33.29 -30.02 -6.54
C PHE A 508 32.72 -31.43 -6.30
N GLY A 509 33.56 -32.43 -6.04
CA GLY A 509 33.13 -33.75 -5.60
C GLY A 509 32.40 -33.74 -4.25
N GLN A 510 32.51 -32.65 -3.49
CA GLN A 510 31.89 -32.48 -2.18
C GLN A 510 30.48 -31.89 -2.26
N PHE A 511 30.01 -31.49 -3.45
CA PHE A 511 28.60 -31.14 -3.64
C PHE A 511 27.71 -32.37 -3.45
N LYS A 512 26.61 -32.21 -2.69
CA LYS A 512 25.71 -33.32 -2.32
C LYS A 512 24.93 -33.88 -3.51
N ASN A 513 24.52 -33.01 -4.42
CA ASN A 513 23.63 -33.34 -5.54
C ASN A 513 24.26 -32.98 -6.88
N SER A 514 23.78 -33.63 -7.95
CA SER A 514 24.02 -33.17 -9.32
C SER A 514 23.04 -32.05 -9.63
N LEU A 515 23.53 -30.95 -10.20
CA LEU A 515 22.74 -29.74 -10.43
C LEU A 515 22.21 -29.70 -11.88
N GLU A 516 21.09 -29.02 -12.11
CA GLU A 516 20.77 -28.60 -13.48
C GLU A 516 21.65 -27.41 -13.86
N ILE A 517 21.75 -26.41 -12.98
CA ILE A 517 22.47 -25.16 -13.25
C ILE A 517 23.46 -24.87 -12.11
N LEU A 518 24.71 -24.61 -12.47
CA LEU A 518 25.73 -24.02 -11.59
C LEU A 518 26.23 -22.72 -12.21
N ASP A 519 25.97 -21.59 -11.55
CA ASP A 519 26.37 -20.24 -11.96
C ASP A 519 27.33 -19.65 -10.91
N ILE A 520 28.53 -19.29 -11.32
CA ILE A 520 29.59 -18.78 -10.44
C ILE A 520 30.11 -17.45 -10.96
N ALA A 521 29.84 -16.37 -10.22
CA ALA A 521 30.52 -15.09 -10.41
C ALA A 521 31.87 -15.08 -9.71
N TYR A 522 32.84 -14.32 -10.25
CA TYR A 522 34.22 -14.26 -9.73
C TYR A 522 34.84 -15.65 -9.57
N SER A 523 34.84 -16.39 -10.67
CA SER A 523 35.33 -17.78 -10.77
C SER A 523 36.87 -17.88 -10.86
N HIS A 524 37.62 -16.87 -10.38
CA HIS A 524 39.09 -16.84 -10.42
C HIS A 524 39.78 -17.92 -9.56
N TRP A 525 39.00 -18.63 -8.75
CA TRP A 525 39.42 -19.75 -7.89
C TRP A 525 39.06 -21.12 -8.51
N ILE A 526 38.37 -21.13 -9.66
CA ILE A 526 38.02 -22.35 -10.40
C ILE A 526 39.20 -22.81 -11.25
N THR A 527 39.53 -24.09 -11.15
CA THR A 527 40.56 -24.74 -11.95
C THR A 527 39.95 -25.53 -13.11
N ILE A 528 40.77 -25.89 -14.10
CA ILE A 528 40.35 -26.81 -15.17
C ILE A 528 39.83 -28.13 -14.59
N GLN A 529 40.45 -28.65 -13.52
CA GLN A 529 40.04 -29.89 -12.88
C GLN A 529 38.61 -29.79 -12.31
N ASN A 530 38.24 -28.64 -11.73
CA ASN A 530 36.86 -28.42 -11.28
C ASN A 530 35.85 -28.51 -12.43
N ILE A 531 36.19 -27.98 -13.62
CA ILE A 531 35.32 -28.05 -14.82
C ILE A 531 35.19 -29.50 -15.34
N LEU A 532 36.26 -30.29 -15.21
CA LEU A 532 36.26 -31.70 -15.61
C LEU A 532 35.40 -32.56 -14.68
N ASP A 533 35.42 -32.26 -13.38
CA ASP A 533 34.80 -33.09 -12.33
C ASP A 533 33.37 -32.68 -11.96
N VAL A 534 32.94 -31.48 -12.36
CA VAL A 534 31.62 -30.93 -12.00
C VAL A 534 30.48 -31.87 -12.44
N LYS A 535 29.47 -31.99 -11.58
CA LYS A 535 28.23 -32.71 -11.85
C LYS A 535 27.09 -31.71 -11.99
N CYS A 536 26.97 -31.11 -13.15
CA CYS A 536 25.84 -30.24 -13.48
C CYS A 536 25.44 -30.40 -14.95
N GLU A 537 24.25 -29.96 -15.36
CA GLU A 537 23.87 -29.91 -16.78
C GLU A 537 24.36 -28.62 -17.47
N LYS A 538 24.34 -27.49 -16.77
CA LYS A 538 24.73 -26.18 -17.29
C LYS A 538 25.70 -25.51 -16.32
N LEU A 539 26.86 -25.08 -16.82
CA LEU A 539 27.90 -24.41 -16.04
C LEU A 539 28.17 -23.01 -16.59
N TYR A 540 28.11 -21.99 -15.73
CA TYR A 540 28.40 -20.60 -16.04
C TYR A 540 29.52 -20.09 -15.13
N LEU A 541 30.62 -19.63 -15.72
CA LEU A 541 31.79 -19.12 -15.02
C LEU A 541 32.06 -17.69 -15.48
N HIS A 542 31.98 -16.73 -14.56
CA HIS A 542 32.26 -15.32 -14.84
C HIS A 542 33.56 -14.87 -14.19
N LYS A 543 34.28 -13.95 -14.84
CA LYS A 543 35.56 -13.39 -14.35
C LYS A 543 36.56 -14.47 -13.89
N SER A 544 36.82 -15.45 -14.74
CA SER A 544 37.74 -16.55 -14.41
C SER A 544 39.21 -16.13 -14.56
N LYS A 545 40.14 -16.98 -14.08
CA LYS A 545 41.58 -16.87 -14.42
C LYS A 545 41.98 -17.70 -15.65
N LEU A 546 41.01 -18.40 -16.24
CA LEU A 546 41.26 -19.32 -17.33
C LEU A 546 41.63 -18.55 -18.59
N LEU A 547 42.53 -19.14 -19.36
CA LEU A 547 43.04 -18.60 -20.61
C LEU A 547 42.44 -19.37 -21.79
N GLN A 548 42.62 -18.85 -22.98
CA GLN A 548 42.24 -19.51 -24.22
C GLN A 548 42.86 -20.91 -24.34
N ALA A 549 44.08 -21.11 -23.84
CA ALA A 549 44.73 -22.42 -23.80
C ALA A 549 43.93 -23.46 -22.99
N ASP A 550 43.27 -23.05 -21.90
CA ASP A 550 42.42 -23.91 -21.09
C ASP A 550 41.12 -24.27 -21.83
N PHE A 551 40.54 -23.30 -22.54
CA PHE A 551 39.35 -23.52 -23.37
C PHE A 551 39.65 -24.48 -24.54
N LYS A 552 40.79 -24.29 -25.21
CA LYS A 552 41.31 -25.22 -26.23
C LYS A 552 41.51 -26.63 -25.67
N LEU A 553 42.08 -26.76 -24.47
CA LEU A 553 42.25 -28.05 -23.81
C LEU A 553 40.92 -28.80 -23.60
N LEU A 554 39.84 -28.09 -23.25
CA LEU A 554 38.50 -28.70 -23.14
C LEU A 554 37.98 -29.23 -24.48
N ILE A 555 38.19 -28.46 -25.55
CA ILE A 555 37.82 -28.84 -26.92
C ILE A 555 38.59 -30.09 -27.35
N ASP A 556 39.92 -30.08 -27.18
CA ASP A 556 40.78 -31.19 -27.58
C ASP A 556 40.45 -32.47 -26.78
N LYS A 557 40.25 -32.36 -25.45
CA LYS A 557 39.77 -33.50 -24.64
C LYS A 557 38.45 -34.07 -25.17
N TRP A 558 37.48 -33.21 -25.48
CA TRP A 558 36.18 -33.67 -25.97
C TRP A 558 36.29 -34.36 -27.34
N ARG A 559 37.14 -33.84 -28.23
CA ARG A 559 37.45 -34.46 -29.52
C ARG A 559 38.09 -35.84 -29.36
N ASP A 560 38.95 -36.00 -28.35
CA ASP A 560 39.61 -37.26 -28.00
C ASP A 560 38.67 -38.29 -27.31
N GLY A 561 37.39 -37.96 -27.16
CA GLY A 561 36.35 -38.87 -26.68
C GLY A 561 35.91 -38.66 -25.24
N TRP A 562 36.54 -37.74 -24.50
CA TRP A 562 36.02 -37.34 -23.19
C TRP A 562 34.61 -36.72 -23.33
N THR A 563 33.73 -37.02 -22.38
CA THR A 563 32.37 -36.45 -22.35
C THR A 563 32.12 -35.91 -20.94
N PRO A 564 31.93 -34.58 -20.79
CA PRO A 564 31.61 -33.99 -19.49
C PRO A 564 30.19 -34.36 -19.02
N ASN A 565 29.92 -34.14 -17.74
CA ASN A 565 28.56 -34.26 -17.20
C ASN A 565 27.66 -33.08 -17.60
N TRP A 566 28.25 -31.91 -17.85
CA TRP A 566 27.54 -30.73 -18.36
C TRP A 566 27.28 -30.82 -19.85
N LYS A 567 26.16 -30.29 -20.32
CA LYS A 567 25.78 -30.11 -21.73
C LYS A 567 26.10 -28.71 -22.24
N THR A 568 26.10 -27.73 -21.36
CA THR A 568 26.35 -26.32 -21.69
C THR A 568 27.39 -25.75 -20.74
N LEU A 569 28.39 -25.07 -21.29
CA LEU A 569 29.41 -24.35 -20.56
C LEU A 569 29.56 -22.94 -21.16
N SER A 570 29.60 -21.93 -20.31
CA SER A 570 30.01 -20.56 -20.64
C SER A 570 31.12 -20.13 -19.70
N ILE A 571 32.22 -19.62 -20.26
CA ILE A 571 33.37 -19.13 -19.50
C ILE A 571 33.74 -17.74 -19.98
N GLU A 572 33.76 -16.78 -19.07
CA GLU A 572 34.45 -15.50 -19.25
C GLU A 572 35.94 -15.66 -18.89
N LEU A 573 36.79 -15.66 -19.91
CA LEU A 573 38.23 -15.84 -19.83
C LEU A 573 38.93 -14.55 -19.37
N ASN A 574 40.16 -14.69 -18.87
CA ASN A 574 40.99 -13.55 -18.47
C ASN A 574 41.72 -12.87 -19.65
N GLU A 575 41.42 -13.30 -20.87
CA GLU A 575 41.92 -12.75 -22.12
C GLU A 575 40.84 -12.80 -23.20
N ASP A 576 41.04 -12.06 -24.27
CA ASP A 576 40.15 -12.11 -25.43
C ASP A 576 40.37 -13.44 -26.17
N ILE A 577 39.28 -14.07 -26.61
CA ILE A 577 39.29 -15.38 -27.25
C ILE A 577 39.11 -15.25 -28.76
N ASP A 578 40.04 -15.84 -29.50
CA ASP A 578 39.90 -16.14 -30.91
C ASP A 578 39.55 -17.63 -31.09
N VAL A 579 38.28 -17.91 -31.40
CA VAL A 579 37.78 -19.29 -31.58
C VAL A 579 38.48 -20.01 -32.73
N ASP A 580 39.00 -19.30 -33.74
CA ASP A 580 39.73 -19.91 -34.86
C ASP A 580 41.07 -20.50 -34.40
N THR A 581 41.65 -19.96 -33.33
CA THR A 581 42.90 -20.49 -32.74
C THR A 581 42.64 -21.60 -31.71
N CYS A 582 41.39 -21.83 -31.31
CA CYS A 582 41.02 -22.87 -30.36
C CYS A 582 40.83 -24.25 -31.00
N VAL A 583 40.70 -24.32 -32.33
CA VAL A 583 40.49 -25.56 -33.09
C VAL A 583 41.58 -25.77 -34.12
N GLU A 584 41.94 -27.02 -34.37
CA GLU A 584 42.93 -27.41 -35.39
C GLU A 584 42.35 -28.46 -36.33
N GLY A 585 42.44 -28.21 -37.64
CA GLY A 585 42.02 -29.12 -38.70
C GLY A 585 41.42 -28.41 -39.92
N GLU A 586 41.13 -29.17 -40.96
CA GLU A 586 40.34 -28.69 -42.11
C GLU A 586 38.89 -28.41 -41.67
N TYR A 587 38.32 -27.31 -42.17
CA TYR A 587 36.95 -26.90 -41.87
C TYR A 587 36.18 -26.51 -43.14
N ILE A 588 34.85 -26.56 -43.04
CA ILE A 588 33.92 -26.06 -44.07
C ILE A 588 33.22 -24.82 -43.54
N ASP A 589 33.14 -23.76 -44.35
CA ASP A 589 32.29 -22.61 -44.08
C ASP A 589 30.83 -22.95 -44.42
N LEU A 590 29.94 -22.80 -43.43
CA LEU A 590 28.51 -22.99 -43.63
C LEU A 590 27.88 -21.75 -44.25
N GLU A 591 26.85 -21.97 -45.06
CA GLU A 591 25.96 -20.89 -45.49
C GLU A 591 24.99 -20.49 -44.35
N PRO A 592 24.54 -19.22 -44.26
CA PRO A 592 23.72 -18.72 -43.15
C PRO A 592 22.45 -19.54 -42.84
N GLU A 593 21.78 -20.03 -43.89
CA GLU A 593 20.60 -20.91 -43.78
C GLU A 593 20.88 -22.26 -43.10
N ASN A 594 22.15 -22.68 -43.05
CA ASN A 594 22.59 -23.96 -42.51
C ASN A 594 23.24 -23.86 -41.12
N TYR A 595 23.36 -22.67 -40.54
CA TYR A 595 23.98 -22.43 -39.22
C TYR A 595 23.35 -23.21 -38.05
N LYS A 596 22.14 -23.75 -38.20
CA LYS A 596 21.48 -24.58 -37.18
C LYS A 596 21.24 -26.02 -37.65
N SER A 597 21.69 -26.39 -38.85
CA SER A 597 21.32 -27.64 -39.52
C SER A 597 22.22 -28.81 -39.11
N LYS A 598 21.73 -29.65 -38.19
CA LYS A 598 22.39 -30.91 -37.80
C LYS A 598 22.62 -31.84 -39.00
N LYS A 599 21.68 -31.87 -39.96
CA LYS A 599 21.78 -32.71 -41.16
C LYS A 599 22.96 -32.33 -42.06
N VAL A 600 23.20 -31.03 -42.24
CA VAL A 600 24.31 -30.52 -43.06
C VAL A 600 25.65 -30.81 -42.39
N VAL A 601 25.77 -30.52 -41.09
CA VAL A 601 26.97 -30.83 -40.30
C VAL A 601 27.34 -32.31 -40.40
N CYS A 602 26.38 -33.23 -40.23
CA CYS A 602 26.63 -34.67 -40.37
C CYS A 602 26.96 -35.09 -41.81
N GLY A 603 26.39 -34.43 -42.81
CA GLY A 603 26.62 -34.72 -44.22
C GLY A 603 28.02 -34.35 -44.71
N ASN A 604 28.71 -33.48 -43.97
CA ASN A 604 30.06 -33.00 -44.28
C ASN A 604 31.17 -33.95 -43.80
N TYR A 605 30.83 -35.07 -43.15
CA TYR A 605 31.78 -36.11 -42.79
C TYR A 605 32.54 -36.63 -44.05
N PRO A 606 33.88 -36.76 -44.03
CA PRO A 606 34.77 -36.87 -42.86
C PRO A 606 35.31 -35.55 -42.28
N ILE A 607 34.93 -34.38 -42.81
CA ILE A 607 35.38 -33.09 -42.27
C ILE A 607 34.65 -32.82 -40.95
N GLN A 608 35.43 -32.70 -39.86
CA GLN A 608 34.90 -32.60 -38.50
C GLN A 608 34.51 -31.17 -38.11
N LEU A 609 35.09 -30.15 -38.73
CA LEU A 609 34.90 -28.75 -38.33
C LEU A 609 34.01 -28.02 -39.34
N ASN A 610 32.93 -27.40 -38.85
CA ASN A 610 31.98 -26.65 -39.67
C ASN A 610 31.84 -25.24 -39.09
N ARG A 611 32.48 -24.27 -39.73
CA ARG A 611 32.56 -22.88 -39.26
C ARG A 611 31.30 -22.10 -39.64
N TYR A 612 30.87 -21.20 -38.77
CA TYR A 612 29.81 -20.23 -39.06
C TYR A 612 30.18 -18.87 -38.48
N LYS A 613 29.75 -17.82 -39.18
CA LYS A 613 30.02 -16.43 -38.79
C LYS A 613 28.88 -15.52 -39.26
N GLY A 614 28.13 -14.91 -38.34
CA GLY A 614 27.04 -14.04 -38.75
C GLY A 614 26.16 -13.56 -37.60
N PHE A 615 25.13 -12.79 -37.96
CA PHE A 615 24.14 -12.28 -37.01
C PHE A 615 23.08 -13.33 -36.71
N PHE A 616 22.81 -13.51 -35.43
CA PHE A 616 21.74 -14.36 -34.93
C PHE A 616 20.73 -13.49 -34.20
N ASP A 617 19.45 -13.74 -34.44
CA ASP A 617 18.39 -13.16 -33.64
C ASP A 617 18.56 -13.63 -32.19
N SER A 618 18.65 -12.67 -31.26
CA SER A 618 18.56 -13.00 -29.84
C SER A 618 17.18 -13.60 -29.58
N ASN A 619 17.10 -14.62 -28.72
CA ASN A 619 15.83 -15.26 -28.35
C ASN A 619 14.88 -14.31 -27.57
N CYS A 620 15.23 -13.02 -27.43
CA CYS A 620 14.80 -12.17 -26.33
C CYS A 620 14.35 -10.76 -26.79
N GLY A 621 14.21 -10.55 -28.10
CA GLY A 621 13.71 -9.29 -28.67
C GLY A 621 14.65 -8.08 -28.57
N THR A 622 15.82 -8.22 -27.94
CA THR A 622 16.84 -7.16 -27.84
C THR A 622 17.95 -7.39 -28.85
N GLY A 623 17.70 -7.00 -30.10
CA GLY A 623 18.73 -6.89 -31.15
C GLY A 623 19.28 -8.21 -31.70
N THR A 624 20.08 -8.09 -32.77
CA THR A 624 20.85 -9.16 -33.38
C THR A 624 22.25 -9.20 -32.77
N THR A 625 22.74 -10.39 -32.39
CA THR A 625 24.11 -10.56 -31.88
C THR A 625 24.96 -11.25 -32.94
N PHE A 626 26.13 -10.72 -33.21
CA PHE A 626 27.09 -11.37 -34.10
C PHE A 626 27.79 -12.50 -33.36
N LYS A 627 27.77 -13.69 -33.96
CA LYS A 627 28.39 -14.90 -33.43
C LYS A 627 29.42 -15.44 -34.41
N HIS A 628 30.53 -15.93 -33.87
CA HIS A 628 31.59 -16.61 -34.61
C HIS A 628 31.91 -17.93 -33.92
N GLY A 629 31.88 -19.05 -34.65
CA GLY A 629 31.96 -20.36 -34.01
C GLY A 629 32.09 -21.54 -34.96
N TYR A 630 32.13 -22.74 -34.36
CA TYR A 630 32.25 -24.02 -35.04
C TYR A 630 31.25 -25.04 -34.51
N HIS A 631 30.65 -25.83 -35.41
CA HIS A 631 30.12 -27.14 -35.06
C HIS A 631 31.20 -28.20 -35.30
N ILE A 632 31.55 -28.92 -34.24
CA ILE A 632 32.56 -29.96 -34.21
C ILE A 632 31.84 -31.31 -34.19
N LEU A 633 31.97 -32.07 -35.27
CA LEU A 633 31.46 -33.44 -35.41
C LEU A 633 32.51 -34.44 -34.96
N ARG A 634 32.20 -35.20 -33.92
CA ARG A 634 33.05 -36.28 -33.42
C ARG A 634 32.79 -37.58 -34.18
N SER A 635 33.77 -38.48 -34.20
CA SER A 635 33.71 -39.78 -34.90
C SER A 635 32.56 -40.70 -34.45
N ASP A 636 32.06 -40.51 -33.22
CA ASP A 636 30.90 -41.23 -32.68
C ASP A 636 29.55 -40.58 -33.06
N GLY A 637 29.55 -39.55 -33.91
CA GLY A 637 28.37 -38.86 -34.41
C GLY A 637 27.81 -37.78 -33.47
N ARG A 638 28.49 -37.48 -32.34
CA ARG A 638 28.10 -36.38 -31.46
C ARG A 638 28.57 -35.03 -32.00
N ILE A 639 27.83 -33.97 -31.70
CA ILE A 639 28.16 -32.61 -32.13
C ILE A 639 28.32 -31.71 -30.92
N ALA A 640 29.42 -30.98 -30.89
CA ALA A 640 29.62 -29.83 -30.02
C ALA A 640 29.58 -28.55 -30.85
N THR A 641 29.02 -27.48 -30.29
CA THR A 641 29.07 -26.13 -30.84
C THR A 641 29.93 -25.30 -29.92
N ILE A 642 30.95 -24.65 -30.47
CA ILE A 642 31.72 -23.64 -29.76
C ILE A 642 31.52 -22.28 -30.42
N GLU A 643 31.35 -21.22 -29.64
CA GLU A 643 31.15 -19.88 -30.19
C GLU A 643 31.62 -18.77 -29.25
N THR A 644 31.91 -17.62 -29.84
CA THR A 644 32.14 -16.34 -29.15
C THR A 644 31.13 -15.30 -29.65
N LEU A 645 30.90 -14.27 -28.84
CA LEU A 645 29.96 -13.18 -29.14
C LEU A 645 30.76 -11.88 -29.34
N ASP A 646 30.42 -11.12 -30.37
CA ASP A 646 31.16 -9.90 -30.78
C ASP A 646 31.03 -8.74 -29.77
N ASP A 647 30.02 -8.76 -28.91
CA ASP A 647 29.86 -7.80 -27.80
C ASP A 647 30.58 -8.25 -26.51
N LYS A 648 31.15 -9.46 -26.49
CA LYS A 648 31.81 -10.08 -25.34
C LYS A 648 33.01 -10.93 -25.79
N TYR A 649 34.07 -10.26 -26.27
CA TYR A 649 35.31 -10.88 -26.76
C TYR A 649 36.02 -11.86 -25.81
N ARG A 650 35.61 -11.92 -24.53
CA ARG A 650 36.19 -12.80 -23.51
C ARG A 650 35.33 -14.02 -23.19
N VAL A 651 34.13 -14.14 -23.76
CA VAL A 651 33.18 -15.20 -23.41
C VAL A 651 33.20 -16.31 -24.44
N GLY A 652 33.67 -17.49 -24.04
CA GLY A 652 33.58 -18.73 -24.81
C GLY A 652 32.37 -19.56 -24.41
N TRP A 653 31.61 -20.03 -25.40
CA TRP A 653 30.50 -20.96 -25.23
C TRP A 653 30.87 -22.35 -25.75
N PHE A 654 30.45 -23.39 -25.04
CA PHE A 654 30.57 -24.79 -25.44
C PHE A 654 29.25 -25.50 -25.18
N GLN A 655 28.57 -25.95 -26.23
CA GLN A 655 27.26 -26.60 -26.15
C GLN A 655 27.24 -27.95 -26.87
N MET A 656 26.77 -29.01 -26.22
CA MET A 656 26.60 -30.34 -26.83
C MET A 656 25.15 -30.58 -27.30
N ARG A 657 24.99 -31.29 -28.42
CA ARG A 657 23.70 -31.56 -29.10
C ARG A 657 23.52 -33.00 -29.60
#